data_AF-A0A3Q7HQM5-F1
#
_entry.id   AF-A0A3Q7HQM5-F1
#
_cell.length_a   1.000
_cell.length_b   1.000
_cell.length_c   1.000
_cell.angle_alpha   90.00
_cell.angle_beta   90.00
_cell.angle_gamma   90.00
#
_symmetry.space_group_name_H-M   'P 1'
#
loop_
_entity.id
_entity.type
_entity.pdbx_description
1 polymer ?
#
loop_
_entity_poly.entity_id
_entity_poly.type
_entity_poly.pdbx_seq_one_letter_code
_entity_poly.pdbx_strand_id
1 'polypeptide(L)'
;MSSSSSITTTLPLCTNKSLSSSFTTTNSSLLSKPSQLFLHGRRNQSFKVSCNANNVDKNPDAVDRRNVLLGLGGLYGAANLAPLATAAPIPPPDLKSCGTAHVKEGVDVIYSCCPPVPDDIDSVPYYKFPSMTKLRIRPPAHAADEEYVAKYQLATSRMRELDKDPFDPLGFKQQANIHCAYCNGAYKVGGKELQVHFSWLFFPFHRWYLYFYERILGSLINDPTFALPYWNWDHPKGMRIPPMFDREGSSLYDEKRNQNHRNGTIIDLGHFGKEVDTPQLQIMTNNLTLMYRQMVTNAPCPSQFFGAAYPLGSEPSPGQGTIENIPHTPVHIWTGDKPRQKNGEDMGNFYSAGLDPIFYCHHANVDRMWNEWKLIGGKRRDLTDKDWLNSEFFFYDENRNPYRVKVRDCLDSKKMGFDYAPMPTPWRNFKPIRKSSSGKVNTASIAPVSKVFPLAKLDRAISFSITRPASSRTTQEKNEQEEILTFNKISYDDRNYVRFDVFLNVDKTVNADELDKAEFAGSYTSLPHVHGSNTNHVTSVTFKLAITELLEDIGLEDEDTIAVTLVPKAGGEEVRCQSFKVSCNVGEHDKNLDAVDRRNVLLGLGGFYGAANLAPLASAAPIPPPDLKSCGVAHIDDKGTEVSYSCCPPVPDDIDSVPYYKFPPMTKLRIRPPAHAADEEYVAKYQLATSRMRELDKDPFDPLGFKQQANIHCAYCNGAYKIGGKELQVHFSWLFFPFHRWYLYFYERILGSLINDPTFALPYWNWDHPKGMRIPPMFDREGSSLYDEKRNQNHRNGTIIDLGHFGKDVETPQLQIMTNNLTLMYRQMVTNAPCPSQFFGAAYPLGSDPEPGMGTIENIPHTPVHIWTGDSPRQGHGEDMGNFYSAGLDPLFYCHHANVDRMWNEWKLIGGKRRDLSNKDWLNSEFFFYDENRNPYRVKVRDCLDSKKMGFDYAPMPTPWRNFKPIRRSSSGKVNTASIAPVSKVFPLAKLDRAISFSITRPASSRTTQEKNEQEEILTFNKMAYDDTKYVRFDVFLNVDKTVNAEELDKAEFAGSYTSLPHVHGNNDNHVKDVTFTLAITELLEDIGLEDEDTIAVTLVPKVGGEGVSIESVEIKLEDC
;
A
#
# COMPACT_ATOMS: atom_id res chain seq x y z
N MET A 1 -28.91 7.22 50.64
CA MET A 1 -29.19 8.16 49.54
C MET A 1 -28.01 8.12 48.58
N SER A 2 -28.27 8.19 47.27
CA SER A 2 -27.35 8.54 46.15
C SER A 2 -25.88 8.06 46.12
N SER A 3 -25.28 7.58 45.01
CA SER A 3 -25.70 6.73 43.88
C SER A 3 -24.63 6.79 42.77
N SER A 4 -24.09 5.66 42.34
CA SER A 4 -23.27 5.52 41.11
C SER A 4 -23.37 4.09 40.59
N SER A 5 -23.29 3.88 39.26
CA SER A 5 -23.73 2.61 38.64
C SER A 5 -23.00 2.29 37.33
N SER A 6 -22.70 1.00 37.12
CA SER A 6 -22.12 0.43 35.90
C SER A 6 -23.06 -0.64 35.32
N ILE A 7 -23.18 -0.76 34.00
CA ILE A 7 -24.10 -1.70 33.32
C ILE A 7 -23.48 -2.28 32.02
N THR A 8 -23.66 -3.59 31.80
CA THR A 8 -23.32 -4.40 30.60
C THR A 8 -24.46 -4.35 29.54
N THR A 9 -24.43 -4.89 28.31
CA THR A 9 -24.22 -6.30 27.92
C THR A 9 -24.27 -6.49 26.37
N THR A 10 -23.59 -7.53 25.85
CA THR A 10 -23.68 -8.27 24.55
C THR A 10 -24.79 -8.04 23.50
N LEU A 11 -24.49 -8.30 22.20
CA LEU A 11 -25.08 -9.34 21.28
C LEU A 11 -24.41 -9.29 19.84
N PRO A 12 -24.61 -10.25 18.89
CA PRO A 12 -23.52 -10.67 17.96
C PRO A 12 -23.79 -10.74 16.42
N LEU A 13 -22.68 -11.01 15.69
CA LEU A 13 -22.42 -11.64 14.37
C LEU A 13 -23.53 -11.85 13.29
N CYS A 14 -23.12 -11.68 12.01
CA CYS A 14 -23.54 -12.58 10.91
C CYS A 14 -22.59 -12.56 9.68
N THR A 15 -22.90 -13.34 8.62
CA THR A 15 -21.95 -14.04 7.71
C THR A 15 -22.16 -13.96 6.16
N ASN A 16 -21.06 -13.89 5.36
CA ASN A 16 -20.78 -14.45 4.00
C ASN A 16 -21.44 -13.78 2.73
N LYS A 17 -21.04 -14.00 1.43
CA LYS A 17 -20.08 -14.93 0.75
C LYS A 17 -19.47 -14.46 -0.60
N SER A 18 -18.32 -15.04 -0.97
CA SER A 18 -17.40 -14.73 -2.10
C SER A 18 -17.53 -15.62 -3.37
N LEU A 19 -16.83 -15.26 -4.48
CA LEU A 19 -16.35 -16.20 -5.52
C LEU A 19 -15.13 -15.66 -6.31
N SER A 20 -14.77 -16.23 -7.48
CA SER A 20 -13.42 -16.10 -8.10
C SER A 20 -13.27 -16.63 -9.54
N SER A 21 -12.55 -15.96 -10.46
CA SER A 21 -12.04 -16.55 -11.74
C SER A 21 -10.81 -15.79 -12.33
N SER A 22 -10.16 -16.34 -13.37
CA SER A 22 -8.82 -15.92 -13.86
C SER A 22 -8.62 -16.09 -15.38
N PHE A 23 -7.66 -15.35 -15.99
CA PHE A 23 -7.12 -15.61 -17.34
C PHE A 23 -5.62 -15.21 -17.47
N THR A 24 -4.89 -15.87 -18.37
CA THR A 24 -3.46 -15.66 -18.74
C THR A 24 -3.34 -14.83 -20.03
N THR A 25 -2.61 -13.71 -20.14
CA THR A 25 -1.13 -13.53 -20.26
C THR A 25 -0.50 -14.24 -21.48
N THR A 26 0.51 -13.76 -22.25
CA THR A 26 1.28 -12.48 -22.45
C THR A 26 2.14 -12.67 -23.75
N ASN A 27 2.89 -11.75 -24.41
CA ASN A 27 3.27 -10.32 -24.25
C ASN A 27 3.60 -9.69 -25.65
N SER A 28 4.18 -8.48 -25.74
CA SER A 28 4.89 -7.99 -26.96
C SER A 28 6.07 -7.04 -26.67
N SER A 29 7.01 -6.87 -27.61
CA SER A 29 8.13 -5.90 -27.58
C SER A 29 8.64 -5.54 -29.00
N LEU A 30 9.61 -4.62 -29.14
CA LEU A 30 9.85 -3.85 -30.39
C LEU A 30 11.35 -3.71 -30.82
N LEU A 31 11.50 -3.18 -32.06
CA LEU A 31 12.65 -2.52 -32.72
C LEU A 31 13.53 -3.36 -33.68
N SER A 32 14.14 -2.81 -34.76
CA SER A 32 13.71 -1.76 -35.71
C SER A 32 14.66 -1.61 -36.94
N LYS A 33 14.09 -1.42 -38.16
CA LYS A 33 14.71 -0.79 -39.38
C LYS A 33 15.92 -1.55 -40.03
N PRO A 34 16.39 -1.22 -41.26
CA PRO A 34 16.01 -0.12 -42.18
C PRO A 34 15.74 -0.46 -43.69
N SER A 35 14.82 0.32 -44.31
CA SER A 35 14.94 1.04 -45.61
C SER A 35 15.10 0.39 -47.02
N GLN A 36 14.32 0.94 -47.99
CA GLN A 36 14.63 1.28 -49.41
C GLN A 36 14.15 0.41 -50.62
N LEU A 37 13.23 1.01 -51.41
CA LEU A 37 13.06 1.07 -52.89
C LEU A 37 12.52 -0.09 -53.78
N PHE A 38 11.38 0.21 -54.45
CA PHE A 38 11.03 0.02 -55.89
C PHE A 38 11.09 -1.35 -56.62
N LEU A 39 9.93 -1.90 -57.05
CA LEU A 39 9.36 -1.77 -58.43
C LEU A 39 8.02 -2.55 -58.66
N HIS A 40 7.47 -2.43 -59.88
CA HIS A 40 6.13 -2.87 -60.39
C HIS A 40 5.84 -4.39 -60.37
N GLY A 41 4.60 -4.89 -60.55
CA GLY A 41 3.26 -4.26 -60.72
C GLY A 41 2.27 -5.10 -61.59
N ARG A 42 1.03 -4.59 -61.82
CA ARG A 42 -0.11 -5.17 -62.61
C ARG A 42 -0.81 -6.42 -62.02
N ARG A 43 -2.07 -6.78 -62.37
CA ARG A 43 -3.34 -6.03 -62.65
C ARG A 43 -4.51 -7.06 -62.68
N ASN A 44 -5.77 -6.56 -62.77
CA ASN A 44 -7.05 -7.29 -62.99
C ASN A 44 -7.59 -8.01 -61.74
N GLN A 45 -8.86 -7.95 -61.31
CA GLN A 45 -10.22 -7.67 -61.87
C GLN A 45 -11.08 -8.95 -61.86
N SER A 46 -12.18 -8.94 -61.11
CA SER A 46 -13.49 -9.39 -61.59
C SER A 46 -14.62 -8.84 -60.70
N PHE A 47 -15.82 -8.69 -61.28
CA PHE A 47 -17.03 -8.15 -60.65
C PHE A 47 -18.24 -8.92 -61.21
N LYS A 48 -19.24 -9.26 -60.39
CA LYS A 48 -20.61 -9.69 -60.76
C LYS A 48 -21.47 -9.59 -59.49
N VAL A 49 -22.51 -8.76 -59.36
CA VAL A 49 -23.71 -8.48 -60.18
C VAL A 49 -24.83 -9.51 -59.98
N SER A 50 -25.91 -9.04 -59.36
CA SER A 50 -27.31 -9.51 -59.51
C SER A 50 -28.23 -8.32 -59.18
N CYS A 51 -29.46 -8.29 -59.71
CA CYS A 51 -30.32 -7.10 -59.73
C CYS A 51 -31.77 -7.40 -59.34
N ASN A 52 -32.47 -6.41 -58.76
CA ASN A 52 -33.81 -6.03 -59.25
C ASN A 52 -34.14 -4.56 -58.88
N ALA A 53 -35.18 -3.98 -59.48
CA ALA A 53 -35.39 -2.52 -59.49
C ALA A 53 -36.85 -2.05 -59.37
N ASN A 54 -37.03 -0.78 -58.95
CA ASN A 54 -38.07 0.19 -59.32
C ASN A 54 -37.57 1.58 -58.84
N ASN A 55 -37.39 2.59 -59.70
CA ASN A 55 -38.42 3.53 -60.22
C ASN A 55 -39.10 4.35 -59.10
N VAL A 56 -39.13 5.69 -59.10
CA VAL A 56 -38.62 6.76 -60.04
C VAL A 56 -38.62 8.11 -59.23
N ASP A 57 -38.07 9.30 -59.58
CA ASP A 57 -37.63 9.98 -60.82
C ASP A 57 -36.65 11.19 -60.53
N LYS A 58 -36.33 11.98 -61.57
CA LYS A 58 -35.75 13.36 -61.69
C LYS A 58 -35.49 14.21 -60.41
N ASN A 59 -34.29 14.74 -60.08
CA ASN A 59 -33.29 15.53 -60.86
C ASN A 59 -33.81 16.90 -61.35
N PRO A 60 -33.02 18.01 -61.49
CA PRO A 60 -31.59 18.26 -61.24
C PRO A 60 -31.39 19.36 -60.13
N ASP A 61 -30.25 20.02 -59.85
CA ASP A 61 -29.03 20.33 -60.61
C ASP A 61 -27.77 20.45 -59.73
N ALA A 62 -26.59 20.50 -60.35
CA ALA A 62 -25.29 20.64 -59.69
C ALA A 62 -24.50 21.87 -60.20
N VAL A 63 -23.47 22.29 -59.46
CA VAL A 63 -22.14 22.72 -59.99
C VAL A 63 -21.15 22.89 -58.82
N ASP A 64 -19.87 22.67 -59.10
CA ASP A 64 -18.73 22.65 -58.16
C ASP A 64 -17.79 23.87 -58.41
N ARG A 65 -16.86 24.12 -57.47
CA ARG A 65 -15.59 24.90 -57.57
C ARG A 65 -15.62 26.42 -57.34
N ARG A 66 -15.17 26.76 -56.11
CA ARG A 66 -14.01 27.62 -55.79
C ARG A 66 -13.72 28.80 -56.74
N ASN A 67 -14.07 30.02 -56.32
CA ASN A 67 -13.40 31.31 -56.55
C ASN A 67 -14.33 32.46 -56.04
N VAL A 68 -13.90 33.62 -55.54
CA VAL A 68 -12.55 34.15 -55.21
C VAL A 68 -12.64 35.38 -54.25
N LEU A 69 -11.50 35.81 -53.69
CA LEU A 69 -11.18 37.11 -53.06
C LEU A 69 -11.74 37.52 -51.67
N LEU A 70 -10.91 38.32 -50.98
CA LEU A 70 -11.25 39.16 -49.83
C LEU A 70 -11.67 40.58 -50.30
N GLY A 71 -12.44 41.31 -49.49
CA GLY A 71 -12.64 42.75 -49.72
C GLY A 71 -13.59 43.46 -48.73
N LEU A 72 -13.03 44.39 -47.94
CA LEU A 72 -13.64 45.63 -47.44
C LEU A 72 -15.02 45.60 -46.71
N GLY A 73 -14.96 45.53 -45.37
CA GLY A 73 -15.46 46.54 -44.40
C GLY A 73 -16.87 47.17 -44.46
N GLY A 74 -17.47 47.39 -43.28
CA GLY A 74 -18.38 48.54 -43.05
C GLY A 74 -19.72 48.29 -42.35
N LEU A 75 -19.77 48.55 -41.04
CA LEU A 75 -20.89 49.08 -40.23
C LEU A 75 -22.34 48.52 -40.37
N TYR A 76 -22.82 47.98 -39.24
CA TYR A 76 -24.21 47.99 -38.72
C TYR A 76 -25.41 47.66 -39.62
N GLY A 77 -25.99 46.48 -39.37
CA GLY A 77 -27.42 46.20 -39.56
C GLY A 77 -27.93 45.33 -38.41
N ALA A 78 -28.70 45.89 -37.47
CA ALA A 78 -29.13 45.17 -36.28
C ALA A 78 -30.31 44.23 -36.57
N ALA A 79 -30.07 42.92 -36.48
CA ALA A 79 -31.10 41.88 -36.49
C ALA A 79 -30.88 40.94 -35.31
N ASN A 80 -31.92 40.66 -34.53
CA ASN A 80 -31.85 39.82 -33.34
C ASN A 80 -31.69 38.34 -33.70
N LEU A 81 -30.45 37.90 -33.89
CA LEU A 81 -30.06 36.51 -33.70
C LEU A 81 -29.58 36.35 -32.26
N ALA A 82 -30.31 35.59 -31.46
CA ALA A 82 -29.79 35.13 -30.17
C ALA A 82 -28.50 34.34 -30.42
N PRO A 83 -27.41 34.58 -29.66
CA PRO A 83 -26.16 33.88 -29.90
C PRO A 83 -26.37 32.38 -29.64
N LEU A 84 -26.22 31.58 -30.69
CA LEU A 84 -25.92 30.16 -30.57
C LEU A 84 -24.62 30.05 -29.79
N ALA A 85 -24.72 29.68 -28.51
CA ALA A 85 -23.58 29.59 -27.60
C ALA A 85 -22.66 28.44 -28.00
N THR A 86 -21.78 28.68 -28.96
CA THR A 86 -20.60 27.85 -29.20
C THR A 86 -19.72 27.91 -27.96
N ALA A 87 -19.39 26.75 -27.40
CA ALA A 87 -18.40 26.66 -26.33
C ALA A 87 -17.07 27.30 -26.79
N ALA A 88 -16.37 27.89 -25.83
CA ALA A 88 -15.10 28.57 -26.03
C ALA A 88 -14.24 28.45 -24.76
N PRO A 89 -12.89 28.57 -24.87
CA PRO A 89 -11.99 28.56 -23.71
C PRO A 89 -12.26 29.72 -22.76
N ILE A 90 -11.90 29.54 -21.49
CA ILE A 90 -11.88 30.62 -20.50
C ILE A 90 -10.67 31.53 -20.77
N PRO A 91 -10.85 32.82 -21.12
CA PRO A 91 -9.76 33.78 -21.26
C PRO A 91 -9.14 34.14 -19.89
N PRO A 92 -7.95 34.75 -19.85
CA PRO A 92 -7.42 35.26 -18.59
C PRO A 92 -8.31 36.41 -18.09
N PRO A 93 -8.46 36.59 -16.77
CA PRO A 93 -9.31 37.65 -16.21
C PRO A 93 -8.70 39.03 -16.47
N ASP A 94 -9.55 40.03 -16.68
CA ASP A 94 -9.10 41.43 -16.72
C ASP A 94 -8.85 41.92 -15.29
N LEU A 95 -7.58 42.17 -14.97
CA LEU A 95 -7.14 42.65 -13.65
C LEU A 95 -7.72 44.05 -13.32
N LYS A 96 -8.00 44.88 -14.33
CA LYS A 96 -8.66 46.19 -14.15
C LYS A 96 -10.12 46.04 -13.70
N SER A 97 -10.72 44.86 -13.89
CA SER A 97 -12.10 44.53 -13.48
C SER A 97 -12.21 43.86 -12.11
N CYS A 98 -11.07 43.61 -11.42
CA CYS A 98 -11.06 42.90 -10.15
C CYS A 98 -11.84 43.66 -9.06
N GLY A 99 -12.79 42.98 -8.43
CA GLY A 99 -13.70 43.55 -7.43
C GLY A 99 -13.49 43.03 -6.01
N THR A 100 -14.29 43.53 -5.09
CA THR A 100 -14.34 43.07 -3.69
C THR A 100 -14.71 41.59 -3.60
N ALA A 101 -13.91 40.81 -2.87
CA ALA A 101 -14.25 39.45 -2.46
C ALA A 101 -15.06 39.49 -1.14
N HIS A 102 -15.98 38.54 -0.96
CA HIS A 102 -16.82 38.45 0.24
C HIS A 102 -16.57 37.16 1.03
N VAL A 103 -16.72 37.24 2.35
CA VAL A 103 -16.62 36.10 3.28
C VAL A 103 -18.00 35.48 3.54
N LYS A 104 -19.05 36.31 3.50
CA LYS A 104 -20.49 35.96 3.54
C LYS A 104 -21.32 37.20 3.22
N GLU A 105 -22.64 37.04 3.14
CA GLU A 105 -23.60 38.12 2.90
C GLU A 105 -23.31 39.37 3.75
N GLY A 106 -23.08 40.51 3.10
CA GLY A 106 -22.79 41.79 3.76
C GLY A 106 -21.46 41.85 4.54
N VAL A 107 -20.55 40.89 4.36
CA VAL A 107 -19.24 40.84 5.05
C VAL A 107 -18.13 40.62 4.02
N ASP A 108 -17.45 41.72 3.67
CA ASP A 108 -16.31 41.74 2.77
C ASP A 108 -15.07 41.06 3.38
N VAL A 109 -14.15 40.61 2.53
CA VAL A 109 -12.80 40.22 2.96
C VAL A 109 -12.08 41.46 3.49
N ILE A 110 -11.42 41.34 4.64
CA ILE A 110 -10.79 42.47 5.36
C ILE A 110 -9.52 43.04 4.68
N TYR A 111 -9.17 42.51 3.50
CA TYR A 111 -8.07 42.94 2.64
C TYR A 111 -8.50 42.80 1.18
N SER A 112 -7.87 43.57 0.29
CA SER A 112 -8.07 43.39 -1.16
C SER A 112 -7.39 42.11 -1.60
N CYS A 113 -8.15 41.23 -2.27
CA CYS A 113 -7.61 40.06 -2.97
C CYS A 113 -7.08 40.40 -4.37
N CYS A 114 -7.25 41.63 -4.86
CA CYS A 114 -6.79 42.00 -6.19
C CYS A 114 -5.25 42.20 -6.19
N PRO A 115 -4.51 41.46 -7.04
CA PRO A 115 -3.07 41.64 -7.18
C PRO A 115 -2.74 43.00 -7.84
N PRO A 116 -1.46 43.42 -7.83
CA PRO A 116 -1.02 44.57 -8.59
C PRO A 116 -1.43 44.47 -10.07
N VAL A 117 -1.73 45.62 -10.70
CA VAL A 117 -2.12 45.70 -12.12
C VAL A 117 -0.93 46.23 -12.93
N PRO A 118 -0.48 45.56 -14.00
CA PRO A 118 0.57 46.08 -14.88
C PRO A 118 0.15 47.34 -15.63
N ASP A 119 1.11 48.26 -15.86
CA ASP A 119 0.89 49.52 -16.60
C ASP A 119 0.29 49.29 -18.00
N ASP A 120 0.75 48.26 -18.71
CA ASP A 120 0.23 47.83 -20.02
C ASP A 120 -0.18 46.34 -19.98
N ILE A 121 -1.38 46.08 -19.46
CA ILE A 121 -2.02 44.75 -19.40
C ILE A 121 -2.25 44.14 -20.80
N ASP A 122 -2.39 44.97 -21.82
CA ASP A 122 -2.74 44.57 -23.19
C ASP A 122 -1.51 44.02 -23.93
N SER A 123 -0.31 44.50 -23.57
CA SER A 123 0.99 44.00 -24.06
C SER A 123 1.47 42.67 -23.43
N VAL A 124 0.84 42.20 -22.34
CA VAL A 124 1.37 41.12 -21.49
C VAL A 124 1.67 39.84 -22.30
N PRO A 125 2.94 39.38 -22.34
CA PRO A 125 3.34 38.24 -23.16
C PRO A 125 2.88 36.89 -22.60
N TYR A 126 2.83 35.90 -23.47
CA TYR A 126 2.76 34.49 -23.04
C TYR A 126 4.10 34.04 -22.46
N TYR A 127 4.05 33.31 -21.34
CA TYR A 127 5.23 32.76 -20.69
C TYR A 127 5.99 31.80 -21.62
N LYS A 128 7.31 31.72 -21.43
CA LYS A 128 8.19 30.75 -22.09
C LYS A 128 9.10 30.16 -21.03
N PHE A 129 9.19 28.84 -20.98
CA PHE A 129 10.06 28.17 -20.02
C PHE A 129 11.53 28.61 -20.22
N PRO A 130 12.23 29.06 -19.17
CA PRO A 130 13.65 29.40 -19.26
C PRO A 130 14.49 28.14 -19.48
N SER A 131 15.74 28.33 -19.91
CA SER A 131 16.67 27.21 -20.12
C SER A 131 16.96 26.50 -18.79
N MET A 132 16.59 25.22 -18.71
CA MET A 132 16.69 24.40 -17.51
C MET A 132 18.02 23.64 -17.48
N THR A 133 18.93 23.99 -16.57
CA THR A 133 20.23 23.32 -16.40
C THR A 133 20.19 22.12 -15.45
N LYS A 134 19.28 22.12 -14.46
CA LYS A 134 19.04 21.02 -13.52
C LYS A 134 17.56 20.96 -13.16
N LEU A 135 16.98 19.76 -13.11
CA LEU A 135 15.58 19.54 -12.76
C LEU A 135 15.35 19.84 -11.26
N ARG A 136 14.31 20.61 -10.92
CA ARG A 136 13.87 20.81 -9.54
C ARG A 136 13.14 19.55 -9.06
N ILE A 137 13.50 19.01 -7.90
CA ILE A 137 12.90 17.78 -7.35
C ILE A 137 12.19 18.11 -6.05
N ARG A 138 10.86 18.03 -6.05
CA ARG A 138 10.00 18.26 -4.87
C ARG A 138 10.15 17.10 -3.87
N PRO A 139 10.66 17.31 -2.63
CA PRO A 139 10.82 16.22 -1.66
C PRO A 139 9.54 15.94 -0.85
N PRO A 140 9.34 14.71 -0.33
CA PRO A 140 8.30 14.43 0.65
C PRO A 140 8.59 15.16 1.97
N ALA A 141 7.64 16.00 2.41
CA ALA A 141 7.80 16.92 3.53
C ALA A 141 8.16 16.26 4.89
N HIS A 142 7.89 14.97 5.07
CA HIS A 142 8.18 14.23 6.30
C HIS A 142 9.58 13.58 6.32
N ALA A 143 10.35 13.68 5.22
CA ALA A 143 11.72 13.20 5.12
C ALA A 143 12.68 14.32 4.64
N ALA A 144 12.27 15.57 4.78
CA ALA A 144 13.15 16.72 4.62
C ALA A 144 14.12 16.82 5.81
N ASP A 145 15.39 17.06 5.52
CA ASP A 145 16.43 17.30 6.52
C ASP A 145 16.45 18.76 7.02
N GLU A 146 17.27 19.01 8.05
CA GLU A 146 17.39 20.33 8.68
C GLU A 146 17.99 21.40 7.74
N GLU A 147 18.81 21.03 6.75
CA GLU A 147 19.36 21.98 5.77
C GLU A 147 18.24 22.46 4.84
N TYR A 148 17.44 21.53 4.30
CA TYR A 148 16.27 21.84 3.49
C TYR A 148 15.24 22.66 4.28
N VAL A 149 14.97 22.30 5.54
CA VAL A 149 14.03 23.03 6.40
C VAL A 149 14.53 24.45 6.67
N ALA A 150 15.81 24.64 7.02
CA ALA A 150 16.40 25.97 7.18
C ALA A 150 16.34 26.78 5.87
N LYS A 151 16.57 26.14 4.72
CA LYS A 151 16.48 26.78 3.40
C LYS A 151 15.06 27.24 3.06
N TYR A 152 14.05 26.41 3.32
CA TYR A 152 12.64 26.79 3.10
C TYR A 152 12.18 27.87 4.09
N GLN A 153 12.57 27.77 5.37
CA GLN A 153 12.34 28.82 6.35
C GLN A 153 12.98 30.16 5.95
N LEU A 154 14.21 30.14 5.41
CA LEU A 154 14.86 31.34 4.89
C LEU A 154 14.11 31.93 3.70
N ALA A 155 13.74 31.12 2.71
CA ALA A 155 13.01 31.58 1.53
C ALA A 155 11.64 32.19 1.90
N THR A 156 10.87 31.54 2.77
CA THR A 156 9.59 32.09 3.27
C THR A 156 9.79 33.35 4.10
N SER A 157 10.87 33.45 4.90
CA SER A 157 11.22 34.69 5.61
C SER A 157 11.49 35.84 4.64
N ARG A 158 12.27 35.60 3.57
CA ARG A 158 12.54 36.62 2.53
C ARG A 158 11.27 37.03 1.77
N MET A 159 10.36 36.10 1.50
CA MET A 159 9.08 36.40 0.86
C MET A 159 8.17 37.25 1.77
N ARG A 160 8.15 36.96 3.08
CA ARG A 160 7.45 37.77 4.09
C ARG A 160 8.13 39.12 4.34
N GLU A 161 9.43 39.27 4.11
CA GLU A 161 10.12 40.57 4.19
C GLU A 161 9.67 41.56 3.11
N LEU A 162 9.13 41.07 1.97
CA LEU A 162 8.58 41.90 0.90
C LEU A 162 7.20 42.48 1.23
N ASP A 163 6.41 41.86 2.14
CA ASP A 163 5.10 42.37 2.60
C ASP A 163 5.16 43.77 3.27
N LYS A 164 6.37 44.35 3.42
CA LYS A 164 6.60 45.76 3.79
C LYS A 164 6.14 46.73 2.70
N ASP A 165 6.23 46.33 1.44
CA ASP A 165 5.54 46.98 0.33
C ASP A 165 4.28 46.15 0.03
N PRO A 166 3.06 46.67 0.33
CA PRO A 166 1.83 45.95 0.05
C PRO A 166 1.54 45.78 -1.45
N PHE A 167 2.34 46.37 -2.35
CA PHE A 167 2.19 46.28 -3.80
C PHE A 167 3.28 45.42 -4.49
N ASP A 168 4.25 44.85 -3.77
CA ASP A 168 5.21 43.92 -4.38
C ASP A 168 4.50 42.61 -4.77
N PRO A 169 4.40 42.23 -6.07
CA PRO A 169 3.67 41.04 -6.48
C PRO A 169 4.33 39.73 -6.01
N LEU A 170 5.59 39.78 -5.53
CA LEU A 170 6.28 38.62 -4.94
C LEU A 170 6.06 38.50 -3.42
N GLY A 171 5.42 39.49 -2.79
CA GLY A 171 5.08 39.46 -1.37
C GLY A 171 4.21 38.25 -1.02
N PHE A 172 4.46 37.65 0.14
CA PHE A 172 3.76 36.44 0.59
C PHE A 172 2.23 36.64 0.61
N LYS A 173 1.75 37.81 1.03
CA LYS A 173 0.32 38.15 0.97
C LYS A 173 -0.19 38.33 -0.47
N GLN A 174 0.60 38.90 -1.36
CA GLN A 174 0.20 39.09 -2.75
C GLN A 174 0.17 37.79 -3.55
N GLN A 175 1.01 36.81 -3.19
CA GLN A 175 0.86 35.44 -3.68
C GLN A 175 -0.47 34.83 -3.20
N ALA A 176 -0.76 34.87 -1.90
CA ALA A 176 -2.03 34.38 -1.33
C ALA A 176 -3.27 35.02 -1.96
N ASN A 177 -3.21 36.32 -2.26
CA ASN A 177 -4.26 37.07 -2.94
C ASN A 177 -4.64 36.49 -4.32
N ILE A 178 -3.67 35.92 -5.08
CA ILE A 178 -3.95 35.27 -6.37
C ILE A 178 -4.97 34.14 -6.18
N HIS A 179 -4.80 33.30 -5.15
CA HIS A 179 -5.77 32.25 -4.84
C HIS A 179 -7.16 32.83 -4.53
N CYS A 180 -7.23 33.82 -3.63
CA CYS A 180 -8.51 34.46 -3.30
C CYS A 180 -9.23 35.04 -4.54
N ALA A 181 -8.50 35.71 -5.43
CA ALA A 181 -9.11 36.37 -6.58
C ALA A 181 -9.75 35.40 -7.58
N TYR A 182 -9.14 34.22 -7.77
CA TYR A 182 -9.64 33.14 -8.64
C TYR A 182 -10.69 32.23 -7.96
N CYS A 183 -10.88 32.32 -6.63
CA CYS A 183 -11.71 31.40 -5.85
C CYS A 183 -12.87 32.05 -5.06
N ASN A 184 -12.88 33.37 -4.85
CA ASN A 184 -13.87 34.09 -4.03
C ASN A 184 -14.51 35.29 -4.76
N GLY A 185 -14.80 35.12 -6.07
CA GLY A 185 -15.70 36.01 -6.83
C GLY A 185 -15.15 37.37 -7.26
N ALA A 186 -13.88 37.69 -6.94
CA ALA A 186 -13.24 38.95 -7.30
C ALA A 186 -13.10 39.13 -8.83
N TYR A 187 -12.79 38.06 -9.56
CA TYR A 187 -12.75 38.05 -11.02
C TYR A 187 -14.09 37.65 -11.65
N LYS A 188 -14.45 38.34 -12.74
CA LYS A 188 -15.65 38.05 -13.54
C LYS A 188 -15.29 37.90 -15.01
N VAL A 189 -15.80 36.85 -15.64
CA VAL A 189 -15.51 36.46 -17.03
C VAL A 189 -16.83 36.14 -17.73
N GLY A 190 -17.08 36.74 -18.89
CA GLY A 190 -18.34 36.57 -19.62
C GLY A 190 -19.59 37.05 -18.86
N GLY A 191 -19.42 37.96 -17.89
CA GLY A 191 -20.51 38.46 -17.03
C GLY A 191 -20.85 37.55 -15.82
N LYS A 192 -20.12 36.44 -15.64
CA LYS A 192 -20.27 35.52 -14.50
C LYS A 192 -19.00 35.54 -13.64
N GLU A 193 -19.12 35.07 -12.40
CA GLU A 193 -17.94 34.92 -11.52
C GLU A 193 -17.06 33.75 -11.98
N LEU A 194 -15.75 33.97 -11.94
CA LEU A 194 -14.76 32.95 -12.22
C LEU A 194 -14.56 32.09 -10.96
N GLN A 195 -14.64 30.78 -11.12
CA GLN A 195 -14.29 29.81 -10.09
C GLN A 195 -13.44 28.71 -10.73
N VAL A 196 -12.19 28.59 -10.29
CA VAL A 196 -11.28 27.52 -10.77
C VAL A 196 -11.59 26.17 -10.12
N HIS A 197 -12.15 26.18 -8.91
CA HIS A 197 -12.64 24.98 -8.23
C HIS A 197 -13.92 24.42 -8.85
N PHE A 198 -14.29 23.23 -8.39
CA PHE A 198 -15.45 22.44 -8.79
C PHE A 198 -15.56 22.30 -10.32
N SER A 199 -14.41 22.16 -11.00
CA SER A 199 -14.31 22.16 -12.45
C SER A 199 -12.99 21.56 -12.96
N TRP A 200 -12.94 21.25 -14.25
CA TRP A 200 -11.73 20.82 -14.96
C TRP A 200 -10.52 21.79 -14.89
N LEU A 201 -10.69 23.04 -14.39
CA LEU A 201 -9.60 24.01 -14.26
C LEU A 201 -8.79 23.87 -12.96
N PHE A 202 -9.30 23.12 -11.98
CA PHE A 202 -8.69 22.94 -10.66
C PHE A 202 -7.20 22.56 -10.73
N PHE A 203 -6.88 21.47 -11.42
CA PHE A 203 -5.51 20.95 -11.55
C PHE A 203 -4.54 21.91 -12.29
N PRO A 204 -4.84 22.39 -13.51
CA PRO A 204 -3.90 23.24 -14.24
C PRO A 204 -3.71 24.62 -13.62
N PHE A 205 -4.72 25.19 -12.93
CA PHE A 205 -4.53 26.42 -12.17
C PHE A 205 -3.52 26.24 -11.04
N HIS A 206 -3.74 25.26 -10.15
CA HIS A 206 -2.87 25.02 -9.00
C HIS A 206 -1.45 24.63 -9.42
N ARG A 207 -1.28 23.85 -10.49
CA ARG A 207 0.05 23.53 -11.05
C ARG A 207 0.82 24.79 -11.47
N TRP A 208 0.16 25.74 -12.16
CA TRP A 208 0.80 26.99 -12.55
C TRP A 208 1.10 27.89 -11.34
N TYR A 209 0.18 27.98 -10.38
CA TYR A 209 0.36 28.77 -9.17
C TYR A 209 1.57 28.28 -8.34
N LEU A 210 1.66 26.96 -8.09
CA LEU A 210 2.81 26.33 -7.44
C LEU A 210 4.12 26.54 -8.22
N TYR A 211 4.07 26.53 -9.55
CA TYR A 211 5.24 26.71 -10.41
C TYR A 211 5.89 28.08 -10.24
N PHE A 212 5.09 29.16 -10.25
CA PHE A 212 5.63 30.51 -10.05
C PHE A 212 6.08 30.72 -8.60
N TYR A 213 5.28 30.30 -7.61
CA TYR A 213 5.63 30.42 -6.20
C TYR A 213 6.94 29.69 -5.84
N GLU A 214 7.17 28.49 -6.39
CA GLU A 214 8.44 27.73 -6.27
C GLU A 214 9.65 28.51 -6.82
N ARG A 215 9.51 29.16 -7.98
CA ARG A 215 10.60 29.96 -8.59
C ARG A 215 10.91 31.22 -7.79
N ILE A 216 9.88 31.90 -7.28
CA ILE A 216 10.02 33.10 -6.45
C ILE A 216 10.77 32.76 -5.16
N LEU A 217 10.40 31.67 -4.47
CA LEU A 217 11.14 31.22 -3.28
C LEU A 217 12.61 30.90 -3.59
N GLY A 218 12.90 30.25 -4.72
CA GLY A 218 14.27 29.95 -5.15
C GLY A 218 15.11 31.21 -5.44
N SER A 219 14.55 32.21 -6.12
CA SER A 219 15.27 33.45 -6.43
C SER A 219 15.63 34.24 -5.17
N LEU A 220 14.73 34.29 -4.18
CA LEU A 220 14.90 35.02 -2.91
C LEU A 220 16.05 34.49 -2.04
N ILE A 221 16.55 33.29 -2.31
CA ILE A 221 17.73 32.69 -1.66
C ILE A 221 18.89 32.42 -2.63
N ASN A 222 18.77 32.81 -3.90
CA ASN A 222 19.71 32.51 -4.98
C ASN A 222 19.94 31.01 -5.25
N ASP A 223 18.94 30.15 -5.00
CA ASP A 223 18.99 28.72 -5.29
C ASP A 223 18.03 28.34 -6.44
N PRO A 224 18.53 28.17 -7.68
CA PRO A 224 17.70 27.75 -8.81
C PRO A 224 17.25 26.27 -8.73
N THR A 225 17.70 25.54 -7.71
CA THR A 225 17.36 24.14 -7.45
C THR A 225 16.35 23.97 -6.30
N PHE A 226 15.97 25.06 -5.60
CA PHE A 226 14.88 25.05 -4.63
C PHE A 226 13.60 24.52 -5.29
N ALA A 227 12.95 23.55 -4.66
CA ALA A 227 11.69 22.96 -5.09
C ALA A 227 10.75 22.91 -3.89
N LEU A 228 9.43 23.06 -4.10
CA LEU A 228 8.46 22.97 -3.00
C LEU A 228 8.41 21.55 -2.41
N PRO A 229 8.24 21.39 -1.09
CA PRO A 229 8.02 20.07 -0.51
C PRO A 229 6.56 19.65 -0.77
N TYR A 230 6.30 18.34 -0.84
CA TYR A 230 4.94 17.82 -0.93
C TYR A 230 4.50 17.12 0.36
N TRP A 231 3.32 17.47 0.86
CA TRP A 231 2.73 16.84 2.04
C TRP A 231 2.18 15.48 1.63
N ASN A 232 3.00 14.45 1.80
CA ASN A 232 2.70 13.07 1.40
C ASN A 232 1.67 12.39 2.32
N TRP A 233 0.46 12.96 2.44
CA TRP A 233 -0.65 12.45 3.24
C TRP A 233 -1.25 11.15 2.68
N ASP A 234 -0.88 10.73 1.47
CA ASP A 234 -1.24 9.42 0.91
C ASP A 234 -0.31 8.27 1.39
N HIS A 235 0.77 8.60 2.10
CA HIS A 235 1.71 7.64 2.69
C HIS A 235 1.69 7.68 4.23
N PRO A 236 1.67 6.54 4.95
CA PRO A 236 1.61 6.48 6.41
C PRO A 236 2.59 7.40 7.17
N LYS A 237 3.84 7.53 6.73
CA LYS A 237 4.83 8.43 7.36
C LYS A 237 4.50 9.93 7.19
N GLY A 238 3.66 10.30 6.22
CA GLY A 238 3.25 11.67 5.93
C GLY A 238 1.79 12.00 6.28
N MET A 239 1.03 11.06 6.86
CA MET A 239 -0.35 11.26 7.35
C MET A 239 -0.42 12.13 8.63
N ARG A 240 0.43 13.15 8.77
CA ARG A 240 0.56 14.06 9.92
C ARG A 240 1.02 15.42 9.41
N ILE A 241 0.78 16.52 10.15
CA ILE A 241 1.39 17.83 9.82
C ILE A 241 2.92 17.64 9.75
N PRO A 242 3.61 18.02 8.65
CA PRO A 242 5.06 17.82 8.56
C PRO A 242 5.80 18.67 9.61
N PRO A 243 6.75 18.11 10.39
CA PRO A 243 7.32 18.78 11.56
C PRO A 243 7.93 20.17 11.32
N MET A 244 8.37 20.49 10.10
CA MET A 244 8.89 21.81 9.74
C MET A 244 7.87 22.95 9.84
N PHE A 245 6.57 22.63 9.73
CA PHE A 245 5.48 23.61 9.90
C PHE A 245 5.05 23.79 11.35
N ASP A 246 5.39 22.86 12.26
CA ASP A 246 4.91 22.85 13.65
C ASP A 246 5.91 23.51 14.64
N ARG A 247 6.99 24.10 14.11
CA ARG A 247 8.04 24.78 14.88
C ARG A 247 7.64 26.22 15.19
N GLU A 248 7.10 26.45 16.38
CA GLU A 248 6.67 27.78 16.84
C GLU A 248 7.79 28.83 16.69
N GLY A 249 7.42 30.03 16.26
CA GLY A 249 8.36 31.12 15.95
C GLY A 249 9.09 31.01 14.60
N SER A 250 8.96 29.90 13.85
CA SER A 250 9.50 29.80 12.49
C SER A 250 8.59 30.48 11.44
N SER A 251 9.17 30.89 10.30
CA SER A 251 8.42 31.53 9.19
C SER A 251 7.41 30.61 8.49
N LEU A 252 7.54 29.30 8.70
CA LEU A 252 6.63 28.25 8.23
C LEU A 252 5.49 27.95 9.22
N TYR A 253 5.58 28.44 10.46
CA TYR A 253 4.55 28.23 11.48
C TYR A 253 3.33 29.13 11.24
N ASP A 254 2.17 28.63 11.67
CA ASP A 254 0.91 29.36 11.70
C ASP A 254 0.08 28.95 12.93
N GLU A 255 -0.32 29.93 13.73
CA GLU A 255 -1.07 29.75 14.98
C GLU A 255 -2.58 29.51 14.78
N LYS A 256 -3.11 29.72 13.58
CA LYS A 256 -4.54 29.54 13.27
C LYS A 256 -4.91 28.12 12.88
N ARG A 257 -3.92 27.26 12.58
CA ARG A 257 -4.17 25.82 12.32
C ARG A 257 -4.84 25.14 13.50
N ASN A 258 -5.58 24.07 13.24
CA ASN A 258 -6.30 23.32 14.28
C ASN A 258 -5.33 22.78 15.35
N GLN A 259 -5.43 23.28 16.58
CA GLN A 259 -4.46 22.95 17.64
C GLN A 259 -4.54 21.49 18.08
N ASN A 260 -5.68 20.82 17.88
CA ASN A 260 -5.83 19.38 18.16
C ASN A 260 -5.06 18.51 17.14
N HIS A 261 -4.71 19.08 15.99
CA HIS A 261 -4.13 18.39 14.83
C HIS A 261 -2.63 18.60 14.65
N ARG A 262 -2.03 19.39 15.56
CA ARG A 262 -0.58 19.56 15.74
C ARG A 262 0.05 18.36 16.44
N ASN A 263 1.35 18.41 16.73
CA ASN A 263 2.10 17.43 17.52
C ASN A 263 2.02 15.99 16.97
N GLY A 264 1.82 15.86 15.65
CA GLY A 264 1.80 14.57 14.97
C GLY A 264 0.48 13.78 15.07
N THR A 265 -0.66 14.42 15.36
CA THR A 265 -1.98 13.79 15.16
C THR A 265 -2.12 13.27 13.73
N ILE A 266 -2.75 12.10 13.57
CA ILE A 266 -2.98 11.48 12.25
C ILE A 266 -4.12 12.21 11.54
N ILE A 267 -3.89 12.59 10.28
CA ILE A 267 -4.90 13.21 9.43
C ILE A 267 -5.98 12.21 9.05
N ASP A 268 -7.23 12.63 9.13
CA ASP A 268 -8.37 11.90 8.58
C ASP A 268 -8.73 12.48 7.20
N LEU A 269 -8.48 11.71 6.13
CA LEU A 269 -8.91 12.06 4.78
C LEU A 269 -10.43 11.90 4.60
N GLY A 270 -11.12 11.34 5.60
CA GLY A 270 -12.56 11.33 5.78
C GLY A 270 -13.14 12.54 6.54
N HIS A 271 -12.31 13.48 7.01
CA HIS A 271 -12.74 14.50 7.97
C HIS A 271 -13.84 15.44 7.44
N PHE A 272 -14.70 15.92 8.35
CA PHE A 272 -15.87 16.74 8.02
C PHE A 272 -16.21 17.83 9.05
N GLY A 273 -15.20 18.34 9.77
CA GLY A 273 -15.34 19.44 10.73
C GLY A 273 -15.82 19.00 12.12
N LYS A 274 -15.66 17.71 12.43
CA LYS A 274 -15.87 17.09 13.74
C LYS A 274 -14.86 15.96 13.90
N GLU A 275 -14.41 15.73 15.12
CA GLU A 275 -13.61 14.54 15.42
C GLU A 275 -14.48 13.28 15.45
N VAL A 276 -13.88 12.18 15.00
CA VAL A 276 -14.47 10.84 15.04
C VAL A 276 -13.77 10.03 16.14
N ASP A 277 -14.56 9.38 17.01
CA ASP A 277 -14.02 8.45 18.00
C ASP A 277 -13.66 7.13 17.32
N THR A 278 -12.53 7.13 16.62
CA THR A 278 -12.10 6.06 15.71
C THR A 278 -10.62 5.78 15.94
N PRO A 279 -10.22 4.51 16.19
CA PRO A 279 -8.82 4.18 16.42
C PRO A 279 -7.91 4.62 15.27
N GLN A 280 -6.72 5.14 15.58
CA GLN A 280 -5.77 5.67 14.58
C GLN A 280 -5.50 4.69 13.42
N LEU A 281 -5.44 3.37 13.68
CA LEU A 281 -5.28 2.35 12.64
C LEU A 281 -6.47 2.27 11.66
N GLN A 282 -7.69 2.51 12.12
CA GLN A 282 -8.88 2.59 11.27
C GLN A 282 -8.90 3.89 10.47
N ILE A 283 -8.43 5.03 11.03
CA ILE A 283 -8.25 6.28 10.28
C ILE A 283 -7.23 6.07 9.14
N MET A 284 -6.03 5.55 9.44
CA MET A 284 -5.02 5.23 8.42
C MET A 284 -5.54 4.26 7.34
N THR A 285 -6.39 3.32 7.76
CA THR A 285 -7.05 2.34 6.89
C THR A 285 -8.10 3.00 5.98
N ASN A 286 -8.97 3.84 6.52
CA ASN A 286 -9.93 4.64 5.78
C ASN A 286 -9.20 5.54 4.75
N ASN A 287 -8.10 6.19 5.15
CA ASN A 287 -7.27 7.03 4.26
C ASN A 287 -6.76 6.27 3.03
N LEU A 288 -6.22 5.06 3.22
CA LEU A 288 -5.69 4.26 2.12
C LEU A 288 -6.81 3.76 1.18
N THR A 289 -7.97 3.37 1.72
CA THR A 289 -9.14 3.03 0.89
C THR A 289 -9.70 4.24 0.15
N LEU A 290 -9.79 5.41 0.79
CA LEU A 290 -10.22 6.64 0.14
C LEU A 290 -9.30 6.98 -1.03
N MET A 291 -7.98 6.84 -0.87
CA MET A 291 -7.03 7.04 -1.98
C MET A 291 -7.17 6.00 -3.08
N TYR A 292 -7.41 4.72 -2.76
CA TYR A 292 -7.74 3.71 -3.78
C TYR A 292 -9.01 4.11 -4.56
N ARG A 293 -10.08 4.49 -3.86
CA ARG A 293 -11.34 4.92 -4.48
C ARG A 293 -11.16 6.12 -5.39
N GLN A 294 -10.50 7.18 -4.95
CA GLN A 294 -10.43 8.44 -5.69
C GLN A 294 -9.40 8.44 -6.84
N MET A 295 -8.43 7.52 -6.82
CA MET A 295 -7.42 7.35 -7.89
C MET A 295 -7.74 6.19 -8.86
N VAL A 296 -8.37 5.11 -8.37
CA VAL A 296 -8.65 3.88 -9.13
C VAL A 296 -10.12 3.79 -9.50
N THR A 297 -11.00 3.44 -8.55
CA THR A 297 -12.41 3.10 -8.79
C THR A 297 -13.24 4.25 -9.37
N ASN A 298 -13.20 5.42 -8.73
CA ASN A 298 -14.01 6.58 -9.10
C ASN A 298 -13.39 7.42 -10.23
N ALA A 299 -12.09 7.25 -10.49
CA ALA A 299 -11.35 7.95 -11.54
C ALA A 299 -10.79 7.01 -12.64
N PRO A 300 -11.62 6.20 -13.32
CA PRO A 300 -11.16 5.38 -14.44
C PRO A 300 -10.86 6.24 -15.67
N CYS A 301 -11.63 7.30 -15.89
CA CYS A 301 -11.59 8.16 -17.07
C CYS A 301 -11.33 9.63 -16.71
N PRO A 302 -10.90 10.48 -17.67
CA PRO A 302 -10.50 11.86 -17.39
C PRO A 302 -11.63 12.74 -16.83
N SER A 303 -12.86 12.55 -17.29
CA SER A 303 -14.04 13.36 -16.91
C SER A 303 -14.57 13.10 -15.49
N GLN A 304 -14.00 12.15 -14.76
CA GLN A 304 -14.17 11.99 -13.31
C GLN A 304 -12.97 12.55 -12.54
N PHE A 305 -11.75 12.33 -13.04
CA PHE A 305 -10.53 12.80 -12.38
C PHE A 305 -10.43 14.33 -12.34
N PHE A 306 -10.59 14.98 -13.50
CA PHE A 306 -10.53 16.45 -13.61
C PHE A 306 -11.81 17.15 -13.16
N GLY A 307 -12.96 16.47 -13.19
CA GLY A 307 -14.27 17.08 -12.90
C GLY A 307 -15.02 17.55 -14.15
N ALA A 308 -16.01 18.41 -13.96
CA ALA A 308 -16.96 18.83 -14.98
C ALA A 308 -16.39 19.90 -15.92
N ALA A 309 -16.91 19.91 -17.16
CA ALA A 309 -16.55 20.89 -18.17
C ALA A 309 -17.05 22.29 -17.82
N TYR A 310 -16.14 23.26 -17.85
CA TYR A 310 -16.36 24.67 -17.56
C TYR A 310 -15.80 25.53 -18.71
N PRO A 311 -16.46 25.55 -19.88
CA PRO A 311 -16.21 26.51 -20.96
C PRO A 311 -16.82 27.89 -20.63
N LEU A 312 -16.46 28.90 -21.42
CA LEU A 312 -16.97 30.26 -21.30
C LEU A 312 -18.51 30.31 -21.35
N GLY A 313 -19.11 30.98 -20.36
CA GLY A 313 -20.56 31.17 -20.25
C GLY A 313 -21.31 30.11 -19.43
N SER A 314 -20.65 29.01 -19.02
CA SER A 314 -21.19 28.08 -18.03
C SER A 314 -21.50 28.75 -16.68
N GLU A 315 -22.38 28.14 -15.87
CA GLU A 315 -22.47 28.52 -14.45
C GLU A 315 -21.17 28.15 -13.70
N PRO A 316 -20.78 28.91 -12.66
CA PRO A 316 -19.68 28.51 -11.78
C PRO A 316 -19.97 27.20 -11.06
N SER A 317 -18.90 26.53 -10.62
CA SER A 317 -18.94 25.27 -9.87
C SER A 317 -19.75 24.11 -10.49
N PRO A 318 -19.57 23.76 -11.79
CA PRO A 318 -20.39 22.73 -12.45
C PRO A 318 -20.27 21.31 -11.86
N GLY A 319 -19.14 20.97 -11.24
CA GLY A 319 -18.91 19.70 -10.54
C GLY A 319 -17.43 19.34 -10.41
N GLN A 320 -16.98 19.11 -9.18
CA GLN A 320 -15.59 18.79 -8.83
C GLN A 320 -15.06 17.45 -9.35
N GLY A 321 -13.74 17.36 -9.48
CA GLY A 321 -13.00 16.12 -9.74
C GLY A 321 -12.86 15.23 -8.49
N THR A 322 -12.41 13.97 -8.66
CA THR A 322 -12.29 13.03 -7.53
C THR A 322 -11.36 13.52 -6.42
N ILE A 323 -10.17 14.02 -6.77
CA ILE A 323 -9.14 14.45 -5.82
C ILE A 323 -9.48 15.78 -5.13
N GLU A 324 -10.13 16.69 -5.86
CA GLU A 324 -10.64 17.97 -5.34
C GLU A 324 -11.71 17.76 -4.25
N ASN A 325 -12.62 16.80 -4.51
CA ASN A 325 -13.62 16.32 -3.57
C ASN A 325 -12.97 15.61 -2.37
N ILE A 326 -12.17 14.56 -2.60
CA ILE A 326 -11.41 13.88 -1.55
C ILE A 326 -10.03 13.47 -2.11
N PRO A 327 -8.91 13.82 -1.46
CA PRO A 327 -8.83 14.34 -0.09
C PRO A 327 -8.56 15.85 0.04
N HIS A 328 -8.48 16.62 -1.06
CA HIS A 328 -8.20 18.05 -1.01
C HIS A 328 -9.10 18.80 -0.03
N THR A 329 -10.43 18.70 -0.20
CA THR A 329 -11.39 19.31 0.72
C THR A 329 -11.19 18.84 2.18
N PRO A 330 -11.23 17.54 2.53
CA PRO A 330 -10.98 17.08 3.90
C PRO A 330 -9.67 17.59 4.55
N VAL A 331 -8.56 17.67 3.82
CA VAL A 331 -7.28 18.16 4.38
C VAL A 331 -7.36 19.65 4.71
N HIS A 332 -8.04 20.45 3.88
CA HIS A 332 -8.34 21.85 4.19
C HIS A 332 -9.22 21.99 5.44
N ILE A 333 -10.32 21.23 5.54
CA ILE A 333 -11.21 21.23 6.73
C ILE A 333 -10.42 20.85 8.00
N TRP A 334 -9.64 19.77 7.94
CA TRP A 334 -8.88 19.23 9.08
C TRP A 334 -7.79 20.19 9.56
N THR A 335 -7.12 20.88 8.65
CA THR A 335 -6.04 21.82 9.01
C THR A 335 -6.58 23.14 9.57
N GLY A 336 -7.79 23.56 9.16
CA GLY A 336 -8.44 24.80 9.63
C GLY A 336 -9.09 24.69 11.02
N ASP A 337 -8.97 25.72 11.85
CA ASP A 337 -9.52 25.75 13.21
C ASP A 337 -10.86 26.51 13.28
N LYS A 338 -11.92 25.95 12.70
CA LYS A 338 -13.27 26.57 12.77
C LYS A 338 -13.73 26.92 14.21
N PRO A 339 -13.39 26.16 15.28
CA PRO A 339 -13.73 26.54 16.65
C PRO A 339 -13.10 27.85 17.14
N ARG A 340 -11.85 28.16 16.79
CA ARG A 340 -11.20 29.44 17.14
C ARG A 340 -11.39 30.54 16.10
N GLN A 341 -11.56 30.19 14.83
CA GLN A 341 -11.55 31.13 13.70
C GLN A 341 -12.96 31.49 13.22
N LYS A 342 -13.31 32.79 13.31
CA LYS A 342 -14.66 33.36 13.14
C LYS A 342 -15.38 32.94 11.85
N ASN A 343 -14.64 32.72 10.77
CA ASN A 343 -15.13 32.33 9.45
C ASN A 343 -14.40 31.09 8.89
N GLY A 344 -13.66 30.35 9.74
CA GLY A 344 -12.78 29.26 9.33
C GLY A 344 -11.50 29.75 8.62
N GLU A 345 -10.93 30.85 9.10
CA GLU A 345 -9.74 31.51 8.54
C GLU A 345 -8.59 30.55 8.18
N ASP A 346 -7.83 31.01 7.20
CA ASP A 346 -6.69 30.37 6.56
C ASP A 346 -7.08 29.01 5.96
N MET A 347 -6.47 27.88 6.34
CA MET A 347 -6.67 26.61 5.63
C MET A 347 -8.14 26.12 5.53
N GLY A 348 -9.04 26.59 6.40
CA GLY A 348 -10.46 26.22 6.36
C GLY A 348 -11.32 26.97 5.34
N ASN A 349 -10.83 28.04 4.69
CA ASN A 349 -11.63 28.90 3.82
C ASN A 349 -10.82 29.51 2.67
N PHE A 350 -11.32 29.39 1.43
CA PHE A 350 -10.59 29.72 0.20
C PHE A 350 -10.05 31.15 0.13
N TYR A 351 -10.71 32.16 0.71
CA TYR A 351 -10.22 33.54 0.61
C TYR A 351 -8.89 33.72 1.32
N SER A 352 -8.65 32.93 2.37
CA SER A 352 -7.49 33.03 3.26
C SER A 352 -6.51 31.87 3.16
N ALA A 353 -6.87 30.75 2.52
CA ALA A 353 -6.08 29.52 2.54
C ALA A 353 -4.63 29.68 2.08
N GLY A 354 -4.34 30.57 1.12
CA GLY A 354 -2.98 30.86 0.66
C GLY A 354 -2.06 31.57 1.68
N LEU A 355 -2.60 32.05 2.81
CA LEU A 355 -1.84 32.73 3.88
C LEU A 355 -1.10 31.74 4.80
N ASP A 356 -1.44 30.45 4.77
CA ASP A 356 -0.71 29.41 5.50
C ASP A 356 0.38 28.79 4.61
N PRO A 357 1.67 28.79 5.01
CA PRO A 357 2.74 28.11 4.26
C PRO A 357 2.53 26.61 3.99
N ILE A 358 1.65 25.94 4.73
CA ILE A 358 1.29 24.53 4.49
C ILE A 358 0.43 24.35 3.23
N PHE A 359 -0.28 25.39 2.78
CA PHE A 359 -1.12 25.38 1.57
C PHE A 359 -0.33 24.86 0.36
N TYR A 360 0.83 25.47 0.11
CA TYR A 360 1.69 25.15 -1.03
C TYR A 360 2.25 23.72 -0.94
N CYS A 361 2.44 23.22 0.28
CA CYS A 361 2.89 21.85 0.53
C CYS A 361 1.76 20.83 0.36
N HIS A 362 0.52 21.17 0.75
CA HIS A 362 -0.67 20.37 0.47
C HIS A 362 -0.92 20.27 -1.04
N HIS A 363 -0.98 21.41 -1.72
CA HIS A 363 -1.23 21.50 -3.16
C HIS A 363 -0.12 20.90 -4.00
N ALA A 364 1.14 20.93 -3.55
CA ALA A 364 2.22 20.16 -4.19
C ALA A 364 1.98 18.64 -4.19
N ASN A 365 1.22 18.08 -3.24
CA ASN A 365 0.82 16.67 -3.27
C ASN A 365 -0.45 16.43 -4.11
N VAL A 366 -1.39 17.39 -4.14
CA VAL A 366 -2.52 17.38 -5.09
C VAL A 366 -1.98 17.35 -6.53
N ASP A 367 -1.03 18.21 -6.86
CA ASP A 367 -0.33 18.27 -8.15
C ASP A 367 0.42 16.95 -8.47
N ARG A 368 1.04 16.32 -7.46
CA ARG A 368 1.62 14.97 -7.58
C ARG A 368 0.57 13.94 -8.01
N MET A 369 -0.65 13.97 -7.47
CA MET A 369 -1.70 13.00 -7.80
C MET A 369 -2.06 12.99 -9.29
N TRP A 370 -2.01 14.12 -10.01
CA TRP A 370 -2.24 14.13 -11.46
C TRP A 370 -1.20 13.26 -12.20
N ASN A 371 0.07 13.29 -11.77
CA ASN A 371 1.11 12.45 -12.36
C ASN A 371 1.00 10.99 -11.92
N GLU A 372 0.71 10.74 -10.64
CA GLU A 372 0.48 9.39 -10.11
C GLU A 372 -0.74 8.69 -10.74
N TRP A 373 -1.78 9.44 -11.11
CA TRP A 373 -2.97 8.94 -11.81
C TRP A 373 -2.65 8.52 -13.24
N LYS A 374 -1.87 9.32 -13.98
CA LYS A 374 -1.38 8.95 -15.32
C LYS A 374 -0.48 7.70 -15.28
N LEU A 375 0.33 7.53 -14.23
CA LEU A 375 1.17 6.36 -14.02
C LEU A 375 0.40 5.05 -13.73
N ILE A 376 -0.89 5.10 -13.38
CA ILE A 376 -1.74 3.90 -13.27
C ILE A 376 -2.13 3.36 -14.66
N GLY A 377 -2.22 4.25 -15.66
CA GLY A 377 -2.57 3.89 -17.04
C GLY A 377 -4.03 3.44 -17.25
N GLY A 378 -4.26 2.74 -18.36
CA GLY A 378 -5.60 2.43 -18.87
C GLY A 378 -6.22 3.63 -19.58
N LYS A 379 -7.45 4.00 -19.23
CA LYS A 379 -8.16 5.19 -19.77
C LYS A 379 -7.65 6.52 -19.17
N ARG A 380 -6.66 6.48 -18.27
CA ARG A 380 -6.16 7.62 -17.47
C ARG A 380 -5.15 8.47 -18.26
N ARG A 381 -5.67 9.47 -19.00
CA ARG A 381 -4.91 10.41 -19.84
C ARG A 381 -5.38 11.85 -19.64
N ASP A 382 -4.57 12.81 -20.08
CA ASP A 382 -4.96 14.24 -20.09
C ASP A 382 -6.16 14.48 -21.02
N LEU A 383 -6.97 15.49 -20.72
CA LEU A 383 -8.10 15.90 -21.57
C LEU A 383 -7.60 16.44 -22.92
N THR A 384 -8.25 16.01 -23.99
CA THR A 384 -7.98 16.42 -25.39
C THR A 384 -8.87 17.59 -25.86
N ASP A 385 -9.76 18.06 -24.99
CA ASP A 385 -10.73 19.13 -25.27
C ASP A 385 -10.03 20.46 -25.59
N LYS A 386 -10.48 21.13 -26.66
CA LYS A 386 -9.84 22.35 -27.17
C LYS A 386 -10.09 23.57 -26.30
N ASP A 387 -11.21 23.65 -25.60
CA ASP A 387 -11.55 24.79 -24.76
C ASP A 387 -10.82 24.67 -23.42
N TRP A 388 -10.71 23.45 -22.88
CA TRP A 388 -9.81 23.15 -21.77
C TRP A 388 -8.35 23.49 -22.12
N LEU A 389 -7.81 22.90 -23.20
CA LEU A 389 -6.42 23.11 -23.62
C LEU A 389 -6.08 24.56 -24.02
N ASN A 390 -7.06 25.40 -24.37
CA ASN A 390 -6.83 26.80 -24.69
C ASN A 390 -7.11 27.78 -23.54
N SER A 391 -7.72 27.32 -22.44
CA SER A 391 -8.02 28.18 -21.29
C SER A 391 -6.74 28.77 -20.67
N GLU A 392 -6.86 29.99 -20.13
CA GLU A 392 -5.74 30.87 -19.81
C GLU A 392 -5.78 31.39 -18.36
N PHE A 393 -4.60 31.58 -17.78
CA PHE A 393 -4.39 32.17 -16.46
C PHE A 393 -3.31 33.27 -16.52
N PHE A 394 -3.21 34.05 -15.45
CA PHE A 394 -2.26 35.16 -15.29
C PHE A 394 -1.43 35.00 -14.00
N PHE A 395 -0.12 35.18 -14.10
CA PHE A 395 0.82 35.09 -12.96
C PHE A 395 2.02 36.05 -13.15
N TYR A 396 2.79 36.24 -12.07
CA TYR A 396 4.06 36.97 -12.07
C TYR A 396 5.26 36.02 -11.97
N ASP A 397 6.36 36.33 -12.67
CA ASP A 397 7.63 35.61 -12.53
C ASP A 397 8.47 36.12 -11.35
N GLU A 398 9.59 35.44 -11.07
CA GLU A 398 10.52 35.82 -10.00
C GLU A 398 11.23 37.18 -10.19
N ASN A 399 11.00 37.84 -11.33
CA ASN A 399 11.58 39.14 -11.70
C ASN A 399 10.51 40.26 -11.69
N ARG A 400 9.28 39.98 -11.20
CA ARG A 400 8.09 40.87 -11.19
C ARG A 400 7.46 41.13 -12.56
N ASN A 401 7.82 40.36 -13.59
CA ASN A 401 7.19 40.47 -14.91
C ASN A 401 5.84 39.72 -14.95
N PRO A 402 4.78 40.32 -15.50
CA PRO A 402 3.50 39.66 -15.71
C PRO A 402 3.52 38.72 -16.92
N TYR A 403 2.83 37.60 -16.84
CA TYR A 403 2.70 36.64 -17.94
C TYR A 403 1.31 35.99 -18.03
N ARG A 404 0.90 35.69 -19.27
CA ARG A 404 -0.23 34.80 -19.59
C ARG A 404 0.26 33.36 -19.78
N VAL A 405 -0.50 32.38 -19.29
CA VAL A 405 -0.18 30.94 -19.43
C VAL A 405 -1.40 30.15 -19.89
N LYS A 406 -1.19 29.00 -20.56
CA LYS A 406 -2.26 28.10 -21.01
C LYS A 406 -2.20 26.74 -20.33
N VAL A 407 -3.35 26.07 -20.24
CA VAL A 407 -3.49 24.69 -19.73
C VAL A 407 -2.61 23.69 -20.49
N ARG A 408 -2.55 23.79 -21.83
CA ARG A 408 -1.74 22.89 -22.68
C ARG A 408 -0.24 22.85 -22.34
N ASP A 409 0.29 23.91 -21.75
CA ASP A 409 1.73 24.07 -21.54
C ASP A 409 2.17 23.46 -20.20
N CYS A 410 1.24 23.13 -19.28
CA CYS A 410 1.52 22.52 -17.97
C CYS A 410 1.18 21.02 -17.86
N LEU A 411 0.86 20.33 -18.97
CA LEU A 411 0.49 18.91 -18.94
C LEU A 411 1.64 17.97 -18.48
N ASP A 412 2.89 18.44 -18.63
CA ASP A 412 4.13 17.72 -18.37
C ASP A 412 5.06 18.56 -17.48
N SER A 413 5.20 18.18 -16.20
CA SER A 413 6.04 18.89 -15.24
C SER A 413 7.52 18.91 -15.62
N LYS A 414 8.02 17.90 -16.34
CA LYS A 414 9.42 17.81 -16.75
C LYS A 414 9.75 18.85 -17.83
N LYS A 415 8.79 19.20 -18.68
CA LYS A 415 8.90 20.35 -19.60
C LYS A 415 8.86 21.70 -18.87
N MET A 416 8.09 21.81 -17.78
CA MET A 416 8.13 22.99 -16.90
C MET A 416 9.45 23.08 -16.12
N GLY A 417 10.15 21.96 -15.93
CA GLY A 417 11.46 21.87 -15.27
C GLY A 417 11.41 21.39 -13.82
N PHE A 418 10.38 20.65 -13.42
CA PHE A 418 10.30 20.01 -12.11
C PHE A 418 9.76 18.57 -12.15
N ASP A 419 10.06 17.80 -11.11
CA ASP A 419 9.53 16.46 -10.84
C ASP A 419 9.46 16.22 -9.33
N TYR A 420 9.01 15.05 -8.90
CA TYR A 420 8.81 14.69 -7.50
C TYR A 420 9.85 13.64 -7.09
N ALA A 421 10.39 13.73 -5.87
CA ALA A 421 11.17 12.63 -5.31
C ALA A 421 10.25 11.40 -5.15
N PRO A 422 10.66 10.21 -5.62
CA PRO A 422 9.81 9.03 -5.64
C PRO A 422 9.50 8.57 -4.22
N MET A 423 8.24 8.18 -3.98
CA MET A 423 7.80 7.59 -2.71
C MET A 423 6.84 6.43 -2.95
N PRO A 424 6.75 5.45 -2.02
CA PRO A 424 5.80 4.35 -2.15
C PRO A 424 4.36 4.86 -2.10
N THR A 425 3.52 4.32 -2.98
CA THR A 425 2.06 4.58 -3.02
C THR A 425 1.29 3.37 -2.49
N PRO A 426 1.26 3.10 -1.17
CA PRO A 426 0.69 1.87 -0.61
C PRO A 426 -0.80 1.72 -0.92
N TRP A 427 -1.51 2.84 -1.09
CA TRP A 427 -2.92 2.87 -1.50
C TRP A 427 -3.17 2.18 -2.84
N ARG A 428 -2.21 2.12 -3.79
CA ARG A 428 -2.40 1.46 -5.10
C ARG A 428 -2.81 -0.02 -4.99
N ASN A 429 -2.37 -0.69 -3.92
CA ASN A 429 -2.66 -2.10 -3.66
C ASN A 429 -3.73 -2.28 -2.56
N PHE A 430 -4.32 -1.19 -2.06
CA PHE A 430 -5.25 -1.18 -0.92
C PHE A 430 -6.72 -1.21 -1.39
N LYS A 431 -7.03 -2.17 -2.25
CA LYS A 431 -8.41 -2.40 -2.74
C LYS A 431 -9.31 -2.75 -1.55
N PRO A 432 -10.43 -2.04 -1.32
CA PRO A 432 -11.32 -2.34 -0.19
C PRO A 432 -11.97 -3.72 -0.34
N ILE A 433 -12.21 -4.36 0.80
CA ILE A 433 -12.68 -5.74 0.88
C ILE A 433 -14.16 -5.73 1.27
N ARG A 434 -14.97 -6.54 0.60
CA ARG A 434 -16.41 -6.68 0.88
C ARG A 434 -16.64 -7.08 2.33
N LYS A 435 -17.58 -6.43 3.01
CA LYS A 435 -17.96 -6.81 4.38
C LYS A 435 -18.58 -8.20 4.34
N SER A 436 -18.17 -9.05 5.30
CA SER A 436 -18.63 -10.42 5.51
C SER A 436 -20.01 -10.71 4.95
N SER A 437 -20.99 -9.99 5.49
CA SER A 437 -22.38 -10.42 5.58
C SER A 437 -23.34 -9.52 4.83
N SER A 438 -22.83 -8.80 3.83
CA SER A 438 -23.64 -8.09 2.85
C SER A 438 -24.29 -9.07 1.86
N GLY A 439 -25.15 -9.95 2.36
CA GLY A 439 -26.14 -10.63 1.54
C GLY A 439 -26.90 -9.60 0.68
N LYS A 440 -27.37 -10.01 -0.50
CA LYS A 440 -28.00 -9.06 -1.44
C LYS A 440 -29.22 -8.40 -0.78
N VAL A 441 -29.17 -7.08 -0.61
CA VAL A 441 -30.25 -6.28 -0.02
C VAL A 441 -31.49 -6.45 -0.89
N ASN A 442 -32.62 -6.80 -0.28
CA ASN A 442 -33.88 -6.98 -0.98
C ASN A 442 -34.35 -5.62 -1.56
N THR A 443 -34.08 -5.38 -2.84
CA THR A 443 -34.39 -4.13 -3.53
C THR A 443 -35.90 -3.86 -3.68
N ALA A 444 -36.75 -4.86 -3.43
CA ALA A 444 -38.20 -4.74 -3.40
C ALA A 444 -38.76 -4.30 -2.02
N SER A 445 -37.97 -4.34 -0.94
CA SER A 445 -38.40 -3.82 0.39
C SER A 445 -38.02 -2.35 0.63
N ILE A 446 -37.20 -1.75 -0.25
CA ILE A 446 -36.81 -0.34 -0.22
C ILE A 446 -37.55 0.46 -1.31
N ALA A 447 -37.69 1.77 -1.10
CA ALA A 447 -38.40 2.63 -2.04
C ALA A 447 -37.59 2.82 -3.35
N PRO A 448 -38.21 2.77 -4.54
CA PRO A 448 -37.52 3.11 -5.79
C PRO A 448 -37.18 4.60 -5.82
N VAL A 449 -36.10 4.95 -6.54
CA VAL A 449 -35.59 6.33 -6.71
C VAL A 449 -36.69 7.38 -7.02
N SER A 450 -37.71 7.01 -7.81
CA SER A 450 -38.84 7.87 -8.19
C SER A 450 -39.80 8.25 -7.05
N LYS A 451 -39.68 7.63 -5.87
CA LYS A 451 -40.39 8.01 -4.64
C LYS A 451 -39.52 8.80 -3.65
N VAL A 452 -38.23 8.99 -3.96
CA VAL A 452 -37.24 9.62 -3.07
C VAL A 452 -36.68 10.93 -3.65
N PHE A 453 -36.64 11.05 -4.98
CA PHE A 453 -36.22 12.27 -5.68
C PHE A 453 -37.42 12.96 -6.37
N PRO A 454 -37.50 14.32 -6.37
CA PRO A 454 -36.52 15.27 -5.85
C PRO A 454 -36.40 15.25 -4.32
N LEU A 455 -35.18 15.18 -3.82
CA LEU A 455 -34.87 15.06 -2.39
C LEU A 455 -34.94 16.44 -1.74
N ALA A 456 -35.84 16.60 -0.76
CA ALA A 456 -36.11 17.90 -0.12
C ALA A 456 -35.15 18.27 1.02
N LYS A 457 -34.53 17.28 1.67
CA LYS A 457 -33.42 17.39 2.64
C LYS A 457 -32.77 16.02 2.85
N LEU A 458 -31.52 15.97 3.34
CA LEU A 458 -30.80 14.76 3.74
C LEU A 458 -30.46 14.82 5.24
N ASP A 459 -31.47 14.88 6.10
CA ASP A 459 -31.33 14.99 7.56
C ASP A 459 -31.01 13.67 8.29
N ARG A 460 -31.03 12.56 7.58
CA ARG A 460 -30.78 11.20 8.10
C ARG A 460 -30.35 10.26 6.98
N ALA A 461 -29.85 9.07 7.35
CA ALA A 461 -29.54 8.03 6.38
C ALA A 461 -30.81 7.57 5.62
N ILE A 462 -30.72 7.46 4.30
CA ILE A 462 -31.82 7.02 3.41
C ILE A 462 -31.33 5.94 2.44
N SER A 463 -32.20 4.97 2.16
CA SER A 463 -31.91 3.84 1.24
C SER A 463 -32.99 3.77 0.16
N PHE A 464 -32.58 3.53 -1.09
CA PHE A 464 -33.49 3.43 -2.23
C PHE A 464 -32.96 2.47 -3.31
N SER A 465 -33.86 1.92 -4.12
CA SER A 465 -33.52 1.06 -5.26
C SER A 465 -33.46 1.83 -6.58
N ILE A 466 -32.54 1.43 -7.46
CA ILE A 466 -32.43 1.94 -8.83
C ILE A 466 -32.11 0.81 -9.83
N THR A 467 -32.79 0.82 -10.96
CA THR A 467 -32.55 -0.09 -12.09
C THR A 467 -31.31 0.36 -12.88
N ARG A 468 -30.44 -0.58 -13.22
CA ARG A 468 -29.21 -0.36 -14.00
C ARG A 468 -29.49 -0.26 -15.51
N PRO A 469 -28.59 0.38 -16.29
CA PRO A 469 -28.72 0.47 -17.74
C PRO A 469 -28.42 -0.87 -18.46
N ALA A 470 -27.63 -1.74 -17.82
CA ALA A 470 -27.29 -3.09 -18.27
C ALA A 470 -26.83 -3.93 -17.06
N SER A 471 -26.95 -5.25 -17.20
CA SER A 471 -26.49 -6.28 -16.24
C SER A 471 -25.66 -7.34 -16.99
N SER A 472 -24.92 -8.17 -16.25
CA SER A 472 -24.03 -9.23 -16.76
C SER A 472 -23.06 -8.79 -17.86
N ARG A 473 -22.56 -7.55 -17.78
CA ARG A 473 -21.71 -6.92 -18.81
C ARG A 473 -20.42 -7.71 -19.04
N THR A 474 -20.06 -7.91 -20.31
CA THR A 474 -18.80 -8.55 -20.69
C THR A 474 -17.58 -7.71 -20.27
N THR A 475 -16.42 -8.36 -20.18
CA THR A 475 -15.14 -7.67 -19.95
C THR A 475 -14.84 -6.62 -21.03
N GLN A 476 -15.30 -6.82 -22.28
CA GLN A 476 -15.16 -5.82 -23.34
C GLN A 476 -16.04 -4.59 -23.06
N GLU A 477 -17.32 -4.77 -22.77
CA GLU A 477 -18.24 -3.66 -22.50
C GLU A 477 -17.81 -2.82 -21.29
N LYS A 478 -17.25 -3.45 -20.25
CA LYS A 478 -16.64 -2.75 -19.10
C LYS A 478 -15.34 -2.02 -19.47
N ASN A 479 -14.50 -2.64 -20.31
CA ASN A 479 -13.32 -1.98 -20.87
C ASN A 479 -13.66 -0.81 -21.81
N GLU A 480 -14.87 -0.74 -22.37
CA GLU A 480 -15.33 0.37 -23.23
C GLU A 480 -16.13 1.44 -22.46
N GLN A 481 -16.99 1.04 -21.52
CA GLN A 481 -17.99 1.89 -20.88
C GLN A 481 -18.01 1.76 -19.36
N GLU A 482 -18.06 2.91 -18.67
CA GLU A 482 -18.19 2.96 -17.21
C GLU A 482 -19.63 3.18 -16.78
N GLU A 483 -20.12 2.36 -15.85
CA GLU A 483 -21.37 2.66 -15.13
C GLU A 483 -21.12 3.75 -14.11
N ILE A 484 -21.90 4.83 -14.19
CA ILE A 484 -21.71 6.03 -13.37
C ILE A 484 -23.03 6.40 -12.69
N LEU A 485 -23.01 6.44 -11.36
CA LEU A 485 -24.05 7.09 -10.55
C LEU A 485 -23.90 8.61 -10.73
N THR A 486 -24.99 9.30 -11.04
CA THR A 486 -25.01 10.76 -11.24
C THR A 486 -26.10 11.40 -10.39
N PHE A 487 -25.68 12.27 -9.47
CA PHE A 487 -26.55 13.16 -8.70
C PHE A 487 -26.56 14.53 -9.40
N ASN A 488 -27.70 14.94 -9.94
CA ASN A 488 -27.82 16.16 -10.73
C ASN A 488 -28.46 17.26 -9.88
N LYS A 489 -27.82 18.43 -9.82
CA LYS A 489 -28.24 19.57 -9.01
C LYS A 489 -28.43 19.20 -7.54
N ILE A 490 -27.34 18.77 -6.92
CA ILE A 490 -27.22 18.85 -5.46
C ILE A 490 -27.16 20.34 -5.13
N SER A 491 -28.04 20.84 -4.27
CA SER A 491 -28.05 22.25 -3.86
C SER A 491 -28.08 22.41 -2.34
N TYR A 492 -27.31 23.36 -1.84
CA TYR A 492 -26.99 23.58 -0.43
C TYR A 492 -26.47 25.02 -0.24
N ASP A 493 -26.30 25.45 1.02
CA ASP A 493 -25.75 26.78 1.36
C ASP A 493 -24.21 26.79 1.17
N ASP A 494 -23.71 27.67 0.30
CA ASP A 494 -22.29 27.72 -0.05
C ASP A 494 -21.36 28.17 1.11
N ARG A 495 -21.96 28.73 2.17
CA ARG A 495 -21.27 29.16 3.40
C ARG A 495 -20.97 28.01 4.37
N ASN A 496 -21.51 26.80 4.12
CA ASN A 496 -21.46 25.66 5.05
C ASN A 496 -20.67 24.45 4.53
N TYR A 497 -20.06 23.73 5.47
CA TYR A 497 -19.43 22.43 5.19
C TYR A 497 -20.52 21.38 4.99
N VAL A 498 -20.58 20.80 3.80
CA VAL A 498 -21.46 19.69 3.46
C VAL A 498 -20.62 18.42 3.33
N ARG A 499 -21.13 17.30 3.85
CA ARG A 499 -20.67 15.95 3.50
C ARG A 499 -21.80 14.95 3.59
N PHE A 500 -21.91 14.09 2.58
CA PHE A 500 -22.61 12.80 2.69
C PHE A 500 -21.81 11.68 2.01
N ASP A 501 -21.90 10.49 2.59
CA ASP A 501 -21.28 9.26 2.10
C ASP A 501 -22.31 8.42 1.32
N VAL A 502 -21.84 7.66 0.34
CA VAL A 502 -22.64 6.82 -0.57
C VAL A 502 -22.17 5.37 -0.47
N PHE A 503 -23.12 4.47 -0.24
CA PHE A 503 -22.88 3.03 -0.14
C PHE A 503 -23.79 2.25 -1.10
N LEU A 504 -23.34 1.10 -1.57
CA LEU A 504 -24.13 0.11 -2.31
C LEU A 504 -24.35 -1.16 -1.46
N ASN A 505 -25.49 -1.82 -1.67
CA ASN A 505 -25.85 -3.10 -1.02
C ASN A 505 -25.76 -3.11 0.51
N VAL A 506 -26.14 -1.98 1.12
CA VAL A 506 -26.38 -1.84 2.57
C VAL A 506 -27.63 -1.01 2.77
N ASP A 507 -28.28 -1.16 3.93
CA ASP A 507 -29.35 -0.25 4.35
C ASP A 507 -28.85 0.89 5.25
N LYS A 508 -29.77 1.77 5.65
CA LYS A 508 -29.59 2.95 6.51
C LYS A 508 -28.95 2.69 7.89
N THR A 509 -28.73 1.45 8.29
CA THR A 509 -28.04 1.05 9.54
C THR A 509 -26.55 0.82 9.35
N VAL A 510 -26.01 1.01 8.14
CA VAL A 510 -24.57 0.91 7.84
C VAL A 510 -23.71 1.71 8.82
N ASN A 511 -22.67 1.08 9.34
CA ASN A 511 -21.61 1.77 10.08
C ASN A 511 -20.82 2.64 9.09
N ALA A 512 -21.18 3.92 9.00
CA ALA A 512 -20.57 4.85 8.07
C ALA A 512 -19.18 5.36 8.49
N ASP A 513 -18.57 4.82 9.55
CA ASP A 513 -17.19 5.10 9.94
C ASP A 513 -16.22 3.98 9.48
N GLU A 514 -16.76 2.81 9.06
CA GLU A 514 -16.04 1.74 8.33
C GLU A 514 -15.94 2.08 6.83
N LEU A 515 -15.17 3.11 6.46
CA LEU A 515 -14.99 3.49 5.05
C LEU A 515 -14.08 2.53 4.25
N ASP A 516 -13.50 1.50 4.89
CA ASP A 516 -12.58 0.54 4.27
C ASP A 516 -13.23 -0.70 3.64
N LYS A 517 -14.58 -0.77 3.65
CA LYS A 517 -15.36 -1.89 3.09
C LYS A 517 -15.73 -1.65 1.63
N ALA A 518 -15.83 -2.71 0.84
CA ALA A 518 -16.15 -2.56 -0.59
C ALA A 518 -17.53 -1.96 -0.84
N GLU A 519 -18.47 -2.05 0.10
CA GLU A 519 -19.80 -1.44 0.02
C GLU A 519 -19.76 0.10 -0.03
N PHE A 520 -18.70 0.74 0.46
CA PHE A 520 -18.51 2.18 0.36
C PHE A 520 -18.08 2.59 -1.07
N ALA A 521 -18.93 3.36 -1.75
CA ALA A 521 -18.71 3.82 -3.12
C ALA A 521 -17.89 5.11 -3.18
N GLY A 522 -18.11 6.01 -2.23
CA GLY A 522 -17.47 7.33 -2.18
C GLY A 522 -18.35 8.34 -1.44
N SER A 523 -17.92 9.60 -1.43
CA SER A 523 -18.61 10.68 -0.72
C SER A 523 -18.68 11.93 -1.59
N TYR A 524 -19.65 12.79 -1.32
CA TYR A 524 -19.63 14.18 -1.74
C TYR A 524 -19.25 15.06 -0.55
N THR A 525 -18.36 16.03 -0.73
CA THR A 525 -18.10 17.08 0.27
C THR A 525 -17.79 18.44 -0.36
N SER A 526 -17.85 19.53 0.41
CA SER A 526 -17.56 20.90 -0.07
C SER A 526 -16.97 21.78 1.03
N LEU A 527 -16.04 22.65 0.65
CA LEU A 527 -15.53 23.75 1.47
C LEU A 527 -16.45 24.98 1.37
N PRO A 528 -16.56 25.80 2.45
CA PRO A 528 -17.19 27.10 2.38
C PRO A 528 -16.52 28.01 1.35
N HIS A 529 -17.33 28.59 0.47
CA HIS A 529 -16.92 29.57 -0.52
C HIS A 529 -18.13 30.46 -0.85
N VAL A 530 -17.92 31.74 -1.16
CA VAL A 530 -19.02 32.70 -1.31
C VAL A 530 -18.88 33.48 -2.61
N HIS A 531 -19.97 33.50 -3.39
CA HIS A 531 -20.05 34.15 -4.68
C HIS A 531 -21.06 35.32 -4.69
N GLY A 532 -20.51 36.53 -4.65
CA GLY A 532 -21.26 37.78 -4.80
C GLY A 532 -22.27 38.11 -3.70
N SER A 533 -23.12 39.11 -3.97
CA SER A 533 -24.13 39.65 -3.06
C SER A 533 -25.52 39.00 -3.25
N ASN A 534 -25.55 37.69 -3.51
CA ASN A 534 -26.76 37.00 -3.99
C ASN A 534 -27.56 36.41 -2.81
N THR A 535 -28.67 37.05 -2.43
CA THR A 535 -29.39 36.93 -1.14
C THR A 535 -29.88 35.54 -0.72
N ASN A 536 -29.66 34.50 -1.53
CA ASN A 536 -30.13 33.15 -1.27
C ASN A 536 -28.99 32.14 -0.99
N HIS A 537 -27.73 32.43 -1.35
CA HIS A 537 -26.55 31.56 -1.09
C HIS A 537 -26.66 30.07 -1.49
N VAL A 538 -27.57 29.72 -2.41
CA VAL A 538 -27.75 28.34 -2.89
C VAL A 538 -26.91 28.09 -4.13
N THR A 539 -25.81 27.34 -3.99
CA THR A 539 -25.07 26.77 -5.12
C THR A 539 -25.76 25.51 -5.67
N SER A 540 -25.39 25.05 -6.87
CA SER A 540 -25.93 23.79 -7.42
C SER A 540 -24.95 23.04 -8.33
N VAL A 541 -24.57 21.83 -7.92
CA VAL A 541 -23.48 21.04 -8.55
C VAL A 541 -23.98 19.72 -9.15
N THR A 542 -23.17 19.11 -10.01
CA THR A 542 -23.34 17.69 -10.42
C THR A 542 -22.23 16.84 -9.80
N PHE A 543 -22.62 15.74 -9.13
CA PHE A 543 -21.69 14.78 -8.53
C PHE A 543 -21.80 13.41 -9.22
N LYS A 544 -20.67 12.73 -9.41
CA LYS A 544 -20.54 11.46 -10.15
C LYS A 544 -19.65 10.48 -9.40
N LEU A 545 -20.05 9.21 -9.39
CA LEU A 545 -19.23 8.08 -8.93
C LEU A 545 -19.23 6.99 -10.00
N ALA A 546 -18.06 6.51 -10.40
CA ALA A 546 -17.94 5.36 -11.30
C ALA A 546 -17.99 4.06 -10.46
N ILE A 547 -18.80 3.09 -10.87
CA ILE A 547 -19.15 1.93 -10.04
C ILE A 547 -18.93 0.57 -10.73
N THR A 548 -18.32 0.53 -11.91
CA THR A 548 -18.04 -0.73 -12.64
C THR A 548 -17.28 -1.74 -11.77
N GLU A 549 -16.08 -1.40 -11.32
CA GLU A 549 -15.26 -2.24 -10.44
C GLU A 549 -15.97 -2.55 -9.11
N LEU A 550 -16.71 -1.58 -8.57
CA LEU A 550 -17.48 -1.74 -7.34
C LEU A 550 -18.57 -2.81 -7.46
N LEU A 551 -19.30 -2.86 -8.58
CA LEU A 551 -20.34 -3.85 -8.85
C LEU A 551 -19.78 -5.26 -8.99
N GLU A 552 -18.55 -5.41 -9.49
CA GLU A 552 -17.79 -6.66 -9.50
C GLU A 552 -17.44 -7.09 -8.06
N ASP A 553 -16.84 -6.19 -7.28
CA ASP A 553 -16.34 -6.46 -5.92
C ASP A 553 -17.43 -6.94 -4.94
N ILE A 554 -18.63 -6.37 -5.04
CA ILE A 554 -19.76 -6.70 -4.16
C ILE A 554 -20.75 -7.71 -4.78
N GLY A 555 -20.45 -8.25 -5.97
CA GLY A 555 -21.19 -9.34 -6.59
C GLY A 555 -22.58 -8.98 -7.15
N LEU A 556 -22.71 -7.77 -7.71
CA LEU A 556 -23.97 -7.23 -8.25
C LEU A 556 -23.99 -7.07 -9.77
N GLU A 557 -22.94 -7.45 -10.52
CA GLU A 557 -22.93 -7.29 -11.97
C GLU A 557 -24.13 -7.97 -12.66
N ASP A 558 -24.62 -9.10 -12.16
CA ASP A 558 -25.80 -9.80 -12.68
C ASP A 558 -27.15 -9.26 -12.19
N GLU A 559 -27.18 -8.21 -11.36
CA GLU A 559 -28.42 -7.63 -10.80
C GLU A 559 -28.93 -6.46 -11.64
N ASP A 560 -30.15 -6.57 -12.16
CA ASP A 560 -30.82 -5.48 -12.89
C ASP A 560 -31.14 -4.25 -12.02
N THR A 561 -31.20 -4.41 -10.70
CA THR A 561 -31.56 -3.34 -9.75
C THR A 561 -30.72 -3.43 -8.50
N ILE A 562 -30.14 -2.30 -8.09
CA ILE A 562 -29.23 -2.21 -6.93
C ILE A 562 -29.81 -1.30 -5.82
N ALA A 563 -29.40 -1.56 -4.58
CA ALA A 563 -29.69 -0.72 -3.43
C ALA A 563 -28.59 0.33 -3.25
N VAL A 564 -28.97 1.61 -3.14
CA VAL A 564 -28.10 2.75 -2.84
C VAL A 564 -28.51 3.34 -1.50
N THR A 565 -27.54 3.59 -0.62
CA THR A 565 -27.75 4.26 0.67
C THR A 565 -26.90 5.53 0.76
N LEU A 566 -27.51 6.64 1.18
CA LEU A 566 -26.86 7.92 1.43
C LEU A 566 -26.84 8.19 2.94
N VAL A 567 -25.70 8.60 3.49
CA VAL A 567 -25.53 8.91 4.92
C VAL A 567 -24.98 10.32 5.09
N PRO A 568 -25.73 11.27 5.68
CA PRO A 568 -25.20 12.60 5.97
C PRO A 568 -24.19 12.57 7.12
N LYS A 569 -23.12 13.37 6.99
CA LYS A 569 -22.10 13.61 8.01
C LYS A 569 -22.06 15.08 8.46
N ALA A 570 -22.18 16.02 7.51
CA ALA A 570 -22.23 17.46 7.74
C ALA A 570 -23.20 18.16 6.78
N GLY A 571 -23.88 19.22 7.23
CA GLY A 571 -24.76 20.08 6.42
C GLY A 571 -26.02 19.42 5.82
N GLY A 572 -26.31 18.15 6.12
CA GLY A 572 -27.32 17.34 5.43
C GLY A 572 -28.74 17.91 5.39
N GLU A 573 -29.15 18.67 6.40
CA GLU A 573 -30.47 19.31 6.44
C GLU A 573 -30.68 20.35 5.32
N GLU A 574 -29.60 20.94 4.82
CA GLU A 574 -29.60 21.95 3.75
C GLU A 574 -29.51 21.30 2.35
N VAL A 575 -29.05 20.05 2.27
CA VAL A 575 -28.78 19.31 1.03
C VAL A 575 -30.08 18.85 0.37
N ARG A 576 -30.34 19.41 -0.82
CA ARG A 576 -31.42 19.02 -1.72
C ARG A 576 -30.83 18.42 -3.00
N CYS A 577 -31.58 17.59 -3.72
CA CYS A 577 -31.09 17.03 -4.99
C CYS A 577 -32.24 16.83 -5.98
N GLN A 578 -32.16 17.43 -7.17
CA GLN A 578 -33.29 17.39 -8.12
C GLN A 578 -33.51 15.98 -8.71
N SER A 579 -32.44 15.28 -9.10
CA SER A 579 -32.57 13.93 -9.68
C SER A 579 -31.32 13.08 -9.56
N PHE A 580 -31.54 11.77 -9.43
CA PHE A 580 -30.49 10.75 -9.40
C PHE A 580 -30.70 9.76 -10.56
N LYS A 581 -29.60 9.32 -11.20
CA LYS A 581 -29.61 8.30 -12.25
C LYS A 581 -28.35 7.45 -12.23
N VAL A 582 -28.40 6.28 -12.85
CA VAL A 582 -27.23 5.50 -13.27
C VAL A 582 -27.18 5.46 -14.80
N SER A 583 -25.98 5.49 -15.39
CA SER A 583 -25.80 5.46 -16.85
C SER A 583 -24.41 4.96 -17.23
N CYS A 584 -24.33 4.13 -18.28
CA CYS A 584 -23.08 3.84 -18.97
C CYS A 584 -22.63 5.07 -19.78
N ASN A 585 -21.34 5.41 -19.74
CA ASN A 585 -20.75 6.37 -20.68
C ASN A 585 -19.52 5.75 -21.37
N VAL A 586 -19.42 5.92 -22.68
CA VAL A 586 -18.22 5.60 -23.47
C VAL A 586 -17.09 6.55 -23.09
N GLY A 587 -15.87 6.02 -22.98
CA GLY A 587 -14.71 6.73 -22.46
C GLY A 587 -14.09 7.86 -23.30
N GLU A 588 -14.65 8.26 -24.46
CA GLU A 588 -14.21 9.47 -25.19
C GLU A 588 -15.14 9.90 -26.34
N HIS A 589 -14.87 11.08 -26.91
CA HIS A 589 -15.40 11.54 -28.20
C HIS A 589 -14.62 10.87 -29.36
N ASP A 590 -15.31 10.06 -30.15
CA ASP A 590 -14.82 9.25 -31.29
C ASP A 590 -14.68 10.15 -32.57
N LYS A 591 -13.83 9.96 -33.61
CA LYS A 591 -13.34 8.73 -34.32
C LYS A 591 -12.04 8.89 -35.15
N ASN A 592 -11.40 7.71 -35.39
CA ASN A 592 -10.62 7.26 -36.57
C ASN A 592 -9.27 7.88 -37.00
N LEU A 593 -8.25 7.02 -37.25
CA LEU A 593 -7.84 6.52 -38.61
C LEU A 593 -6.69 5.48 -38.56
N ASP A 594 -6.80 4.40 -39.37
CA ASP A 594 -5.81 3.44 -39.97
C ASP A 594 -4.58 2.91 -39.14
N ALA A 595 -4.30 1.59 -38.90
CA ALA A 595 -4.08 0.37 -39.74
C ALA A 595 -2.60 0.18 -40.25
N VAL A 596 -1.99 -1.00 -40.55
CA VAL A 596 -2.40 -2.38 -40.95
C VAL A 596 -1.39 -3.49 -40.43
N ASP A 597 -1.80 -4.77 -40.45
CA ASP A 597 -1.11 -6.08 -40.16
C ASP A 597 0.10 -6.50 -41.07
N ARG A 598 1.08 -7.32 -40.56
CA ARG A 598 1.57 -8.64 -41.15
C ARG A 598 2.89 -9.32 -40.64
N ARG A 599 2.73 -10.40 -39.86
CA ARG A 599 3.12 -11.86 -40.08
C ARG A 599 4.55 -12.42 -40.36
N ASN A 600 4.94 -13.41 -39.50
CA ASN A 600 5.35 -14.83 -39.75
C ASN A 600 6.83 -15.35 -39.88
N VAL A 601 6.99 -16.66 -39.53
CA VAL A 601 8.04 -17.69 -39.84
C VAL A 601 9.31 -17.74 -38.92
N LEU A 602 10.02 -18.86 -38.65
CA LEU A 602 9.72 -20.24 -38.12
C LEU A 602 11.02 -21.13 -38.07
N LEU A 603 11.06 -22.17 -37.20
CA LEU A 603 11.86 -23.44 -37.22
C LEU A 603 13.34 -23.53 -36.72
N GLY A 604 13.60 -24.56 -35.87
CA GLY A 604 14.81 -25.43 -35.90
C GLY A 604 15.72 -25.49 -34.65
N LEU A 605 16.44 -26.60 -34.34
CA LEU A 605 16.02 -27.93 -33.82
C LEU A 605 17.25 -28.79 -33.37
N GLY A 606 17.14 -29.56 -32.24
CA GLY A 606 18.15 -30.54 -31.76
C GLY A 606 19.38 -29.94 -31.03
N GLY A 607 20.23 -30.67 -30.28
CA GLY A 607 20.33 -32.09 -29.86
C GLY A 607 21.76 -32.44 -29.32
N PHE A 608 22.11 -33.58 -28.69
CA PHE A 608 21.32 -34.70 -28.13
C PHE A 608 22.18 -35.68 -27.25
N TYR A 609 21.96 -35.74 -25.91
CA TYR A 609 22.39 -36.78 -24.92
C TYR A 609 23.89 -37.09 -24.62
N GLY A 610 24.15 -37.56 -23.37
CA GLY A 610 25.39 -38.24 -22.93
C GLY A 610 25.43 -38.52 -21.41
N ALA A 611 25.83 -39.72 -20.95
CA ALA A 611 25.88 -40.10 -19.52
C ALA A 611 26.75 -41.34 -19.23
N ALA A 612 27.44 -41.40 -18.06
CA ALA A 612 27.74 -42.61 -17.27
C ALA A 612 28.57 -42.32 -15.97
N ASN A 613 28.16 -42.95 -14.85
CA ASN A 613 28.93 -43.62 -13.77
C ASN A 613 30.15 -42.91 -13.10
N LEU A 614 30.18 -42.68 -11.76
CA LEU A 614 30.30 -43.61 -10.60
C LEU A 614 31.72 -44.22 -10.44
N ALA A 615 32.34 -44.33 -9.25
CA ALA A 615 31.96 -44.10 -7.83
C ALA A 615 33.23 -43.78 -6.97
N PRO A 616 33.33 -44.15 -5.68
CA PRO A 616 32.58 -43.66 -4.51
C PRO A 616 33.47 -42.87 -3.51
N LEU A 617 32.93 -41.81 -2.93
CA LEU A 617 33.41 -41.16 -1.69
C LEU A 617 32.20 -40.94 -0.78
N ALA A 618 32.40 -40.87 0.54
CA ALA A 618 31.32 -40.73 1.52
C ALA A 618 30.53 -39.44 1.26
N SER A 619 29.39 -39.55 0.58
CA SER A 619 28.65 -38.39 0.10
C SER A 619 27.66 -37.90 1.15
N ALA A 620 27.41 -36.59 1.11
CA ALA A 620 26.11 -36.07 1.50
C ALA A 620 25.00 -36.88 0.79
N ALA A 621 23.87 -37.03 1.46
CA ALA A 621 22.70 -37.71 0.96
C ALA A 621 21.45 -36.98 1.47
N PRO A 622 20.30 -37.10 0.78
CA PRO A 622 19.03 -36.58 1.29
C PRO A 622 18.67 -37.16 2.65
N ILE A 623 17.92 -36.38 3.43
CA ILE A 623 17.27 -36.89 4.64
C ILE A 623 16.14 -37.83 4.21
N PRO A 624 16.18 -39.13 4.57
CA PRO A 624 15.08 -40.06 4.31
C PRO A 624 13.86 -39.69 5.17
N PRO A 625 12.65 -40.19 4.87
CA PRO A 625 11.53 -40.02 5.78
C PRO A 625 11.82 -40.78 7.08
N PRO A 626 11.42 -40.25 8.25
CA PRO A 626 11.70 -40.93 9.52
C PRO A 626 10.97 -42.28 9.61
N ASP A 627 11.60 -43.25 10.27
CA ASP A 627 10.91 -44.49 10.63
C ASP A 627 9.97 -44.22 11.81
N LEU A 628 8.68 -44.36 11.57
CA LEU A 628 7.65 -44.14 12.60
C LEU A 628 7.70 -45.22 13.69
N LYS A 629 8.23 -46.42 13.37
CA LYS A 629 8.47 -47.49 14.36
C LYS A 629 9.59 -47.13 15.33
N SER A 630 10.47 -46.17 14.99
CA SER A 630 11.58 -45.72 15.85
C SER A 630 11.30 -44.41 16.61
N CYS A 631 10.05 -43.93 16.59
CA CYS A 631 9.66 -42.71 17.29
C CYS A 631 9.79 -42.87 18.82
N GLY A 632 10.57 -41.99 19.44
CA GLY A 632 10.89 -42.00 20.87
C GLY A 632 10.18 -40.92 21.70
N VAL A 633 10.53 -40.87 22.98
CA VAL A 633 9.99 -39.89 23.93
C VAL A 633 10.60 -38.50 23.69
N ALA A 634 9.74 -37.49 23.53
CA ALA A 634 10.13 -36.08 23.51
C ALA A 634 10.27 -35.53 24.94
N HIS A 635 11.10 -34.50 25.13
CA HIS A 635 11.42 -33.94 26.44
C HIS A 635 11.08 -32.44 26.50
N ILE A 636 10.68 -31.95 27.68
CA ILE A 636 10.25 -30.57 27.93
C ILE A 636 11.43 -29.68 28.37
N ASP A 637 12.29 -30.19 29.26
CA ASP A 637 13.31 -29.40 29.95
C ASP A 637 14.67 -30.11 30.08
N ASP A 638 15.68 -29.34 30.50
CA ASP A 638 17.08 -29.70 30.67
C ASP A 638 17.33 -30.92 31.59
N LYS A 639 16.36 -31.25 32.45
CA LYS A 639 16.40 -32.35 33.42
C LYS A 639 15.83 -33.66 32.87
N GLY A 640 15.48 -33.67 31.59
CA GLY A 640 14.85 -34.82 30.94
C GLY A 640 13.41 -35.06 31.38
N THR A 641 12.65 -34.00 31.73
CA THR A 641 11.21 -34.14 32.00
C THR A 641 10.50 -34.57 30.71
N GLU A 642 9.90 -35.76 30.69
CA GLU A 642 9.17 -36.28 29.53
C GLU A 642 7.94 -35.42 29.18
N VAL A 643 7.64 -35.25 27.89
CA VAL A 643 6.38 -34.61 27.47
C VAL A 643 5.21 -35.47 27.96
N SER A 644 4.25 -34.83 28.64
CA SER A 644 3.12 -35.51 29.31
C SER A 644 2.10 -36.18 28.36
N TYR A 645 2.37 -36.16 27.06
CA TYR A 645 1.66 -36.85 26.00
C TYR A 645 2.67 -37.35 24.95
N SER A 646 2.35 -38.46 24.29
CA SER A 646 3.16 -38.95 23.17
C SER A 646 3.13 -37.94 22.02
N CYS A 647 4.28 -37.37 21.68
CA CYS A 647 4.47 -36.63 20.43
C CYS A 647 4.51 -37.55 19.19
N CYS A 648 4.62 -38.86 19.34
CA CYS A 648 4.58 -39.77 18.21
C CYS A 648 3.16 -39.84 17.62
N PRO A 649 2.98 -39.53 16.32
CA PRO A 649 1.72 -39.78 15.62
C PRO A 649 1.47 -41.30 15.49
N PRO A 650 0.24 -41.71 15.11
CA PRO A 650 -0.07 -43.11 14.84
C PRO A 650 0.90 -43.75 13.84
N VAL A 651 1.13 -45.05 13.96
CA VAL A 651 2.01 -45.82 13.06
C VAL A 651 1.12 -46.69 12.15
N PRO A 652 1.26 -46.64 10.81
CA PRO A 652 0.53 -47.53 9.90
C PRO A 652 0.99 -48.99 10.03
N ASP A 653 0.05 -49.93 9.89
CA ASP A 653 0.33 -51.38 9.94
C ASP A 653 1.40 -51.83 8.92
N ASP A 654 1.42 -51.20 7.74
CA ASP A 654 2.41 -51.42 6.67
C ASP A 654 3.10 -50.10 6.29
N ILE A 655 4.03 -49.65 7.14
CA ILE A 655 4.89 -48.49 6.88
C ILE A 655 5.81 -48.70 5.65
N ASP A 656 6.10 -49.96 5.32
CA ASP A 656 7.12 -50.33 4.36
C ASP A 656 6.61 -50.20 2.91
N SER A 657 5.29 -50.30 2.68
CA SER A 657 4.65 -50.02 1.39
C SER A 657 4.13 -48.59 1.19
N VAL A 658 4.28 -47.69 2.18
CA VAL A 658 3.74 -46.31 2.15
C VAL A 658 4.11 -45.58 0.85
N PRO A 659 3.12 -45.18 0.02
CA PRO A 659 3.37 -44.61 -1.30
C PRO A 659 3.87 -43.16 -1.24
N TYR A 660 4.52 -42.74 -2.32
CA TYR A 660 4.73 -41.32 -2.58
C TYR A 660 3.41 -40.62 -2.91
N TYR A 661 3.19 -39.44 -2.32
CA TYR A 661 2.04 -38.61 -2.58
C TYR A 661 1.96 -38.22 -4.06
N LYS A 662 0.72 -38.10 -4.57
CA LYS A 662 0.43 -37.56 -5.89
C LYS A 662 -0.67 -36.53 -5.72
N PHE A 663 -0.45 -35.33 -6.24
CA PHE A 663 -1.46 -34.27 -6.15
C PHE A 663 -2.78 -34.74 -6.79
N PRO A 664 -3.91 -34.67 -6.07
CA PRO A 664 -5.21 -35.02 -6.62
C PRO A 664 -5.61 -34.00 -7.70
N PRO A 665 -6.53 -34.35 -8.63
CA PRO A 665 -6.96 -33.46 -9.69
C PRO A 665 -7.44 -32.09 -9.17
N MET A 666 -6.79 -31.01 -9.61
CA MET A 666 -7.09 -29.67 -9.15
C MET A 666 -8.39 -29.16 -9.79
N THR A 667 -9.51 -29.29 -9.06
CA THR A 667 -10.82 -28.77 -9.48
C THR A 667 -10.96 -27.27 -9.26
N LYS A 668 -10.32 -26.73 -8.21
CA LYS A 668 -10.22 -25.29 -7.93
C LYS A 668 -8.93 -25.00 -7.17
N LEU A 669 -8.32 -23.85 -7.44
CA LEU A 669 -7.19 -23.31 -6.67
C LEU A 669 -7.69 -22.78 -5.32
N ARG A 670 -7.12 -23.27 -4.21
CA ARG A 670 -7.41 -22.77 -2.86
C ARG A 670 -6.67 -21.44 -2.64
N ILE A 671 -7.35 -20.41 -2.17
CA ILE A 671 -6.76 -19.07 -1.99
C ILE A 671 -6.73 -18.75 -0.50
N ARG A 672 -5.54 -18.76 0.10
CA ARG A 672 -5.32 -18.44 1.52
C ARG A 672 -5.57 -16.95 1.77
N PRO A 673 -6.57 -16.53 2.59
CA PRO A 673 -6.87 -15.12 2.82
C PRO A 673 -6.01 -14.49 3.94
N PRO A 674 -5.75 -13.17 3.92
CA PRO A 674 -5.15 -12.47 5.06
C PRO A 674 -6.10 -12.47 6.26
N ALA A 675 -5.65 -13.02 7.39
CA ALA A 675 -6.48 -13.30 8.56
C ALA A 675 -7.19 -12.07 9.17
N HIS A 676 -6.62 -10.86 9.05
CA HIS A 676 -7.21 -9.63 9.55
C HIS A 676 -8.35 -9.07 8.68
N ALA A 677 -8.51 -9.59 7.45
CA ALA A 677 -9.61 -9.26 6.55
C ALA A 677 -10.42 -10.52 6.17
N ALA A 678 -10.21 -11.62 6.88
CA ALA A 678 -11.12 -12.75 6.88
C ALA A 678 -12.42 -12.36 7.60
N ASP A 679 -13.51 -12.97 7.16
CA ASP A 679 -14.87 -12.50 7.33
C ASP A 679 -15.75 -13.54 8.06
N GLU A 680 -16.89 -13.14 8.61
CA GLU A 680 -17.55 -13.88 9.69
C GLU A 680 -18.04 -15.31 9.34
N GLU A 681 -18.43 -15.64 8.10
CA GLU A 681 -18.62 -17.06 7.71
C GLU A 681 -17.29 -17.79 7.57
N TYR A 682 -16.23 -17.15 7.07
CA TYR A 682 -14.92 -17.79 7.03
C TYR A 682 -14.44 -18.11 8.44
N VAL A 683 -14.64 -17.17 9.38
CA VAL A 683 -14.41 -17.38 10.82
C VAL A 683 -15.28 -18.53 11.34
N ALA A 684 -16.59 -18.52 11.12
CA ALA A 684 -17.48 -19.59 11.57
C ALA A 684 -17.16 -20.97 10.92
N LYS A 685 -16.74 -20.97 9.66
CA LYS A 685 -16.31 -22.13 8.87
C LYS A 685 -15.02 -22.73 9.42
N TYR A 686 -14.04 -21.90 9.76
CA TYR A 686 -12.78 -22.33 10.36
C TYR A 686 -12.95 -22.75 11.83
N GLN A 687 -13.81 -22.05 12.58
CA GLN A 687 -14.24 -22.50 13.91
C GLN A 687 -14.92 -23.86 13.85
N LEU A 688 -15.85 -24.08 12.90
CA LEU A 688 -16.49 -25.37 12.70
C LEU A 688 -15.48 -26.47 12.33
N ALA A 689 -14.58 -26.22 11.39
CA ALA A 689 -13.55 -27.18 10.99
C ALA A 689 -12.62 -27.56 12.16
N THR A 690 -12.16 -26.57 12.93
CA THR A 690 -11.31 -26.80 14.10
C THR A 690 -12.08 -27.52 15.21
N SER A 691 -13.37 -27.21 15.42
CA SER A 691 -14.24 -27.96 16.34
C SER A 691 -14.39 -29.41 15.93
N ARG A 692 -14.60 -29.70 14.64
CA ARG A 692 -14.66 -31.09 14.12
C ARG A 692 -13.32 -31.82 14.27
N MET A 693 -12.20 -31.12 14.12
CA MET A 693 -10.87 -31.69 14.31
C MET A 693 -10.60 -32.03 15.79
N ARG A 694 -11.01 -31.15 16.72
CA ARG A 694 -10.96 -31.39 18.17
C ARG A 694 -11.99 -32.44 18.64
N GLU A 695 -13.08 -32.67 17.90
CA GLU A 695 -14.01 -33.77 18.18
C GLU A 695 -13.40 -35.17 17.94
N LEU A 696 -12.37 -35.27 17.08
CA LEU A 696 -11.65 -36.52 16.82
C LEU A 696 -10.66 -36.89 17.93
N ASP A 697 -10.15 -35.93 18.72
CA ASP A 697 -9.24 -36.16 19.86
C ASP A 697 -9.84 -37.07 20.97
N LYS A 698 -11.11 -37.49 20.83
CA LYS A 698 -11.75 -38.55 21.64
C LYS A 698 -11.17 -39.93 21.35
N ASP A 699 -10.72 -40.18 20.13
CA ASP A 699 -9.84 -41.29 19.80
C ASP A 699 -8.39 -40.76 19.81
N PRO A 700 -7.56 -41.13 20.80
CA PRO A 700 -6.18 -40.67 20.85
C PRO A 700 -5.32 -41.22 19.71
N PHE A 701 -5.82 -42.11 18.85
CA PHE A 701 -5.12 -42.69 17.72
C PHE A 701 -5.65 -42.25 16.34
N ASP A 702 -6.63 -41.35 16.25
CA ASP A 702 -7.05 -40.79 14.95
C ASP A 702 -5.98 -39.80 14.44
N PRO A 703 -5.27 -40.07 13.32
CA PRO A 703 -4.21 -39.19 12.84
C PRO A 703 -4.73 -37.82 12.35
N LEU A 704 -6.04 -37.65 12.18
CA LEU A 704 -6.67 -36.36 11.84
C LEU A 704 -7.07 -35.55 13.08
N GLY A 705 -6.92 -36.12 14.29
CA GLY A 705 -7.15 -35.40 15.55
C GLY A 705 -6.26 -34.17 15.65
N PHE A 706 -6.81 -33.09 16.22
CA PHE A 706 -6.10 -31.82 16.34
C PHE A 706 -4.80 -31.98 17.15
N LYS A 707 -4.80 -32.81 18.20
CA LYS A 707 -3.58 -33.17 18.94
C LYS A 707 -2.61 -34.00 18.11
N GLN A 708 -3.10 -34.93 17.28
CA GLN A 708 -2.23 -35.74 16.44
C GLN A 708 -1.62 -34.96 15.28
N GLN A 709 -2.29 -33.91 14.80
CA GLN A 709 -1.68 -32.92 13.91
C GLN A 709 -0.59 -32.10 14.62
N ALA A 710 -0.81 -31.64 15.86
CA ALA A 710 0.22 -30.96 16.65
C ALA A 710 1.44 -31.86 16.96
N ASN A 711 1.20 -33.14 17.24
CA ASN A 711 2.23 -34.15 17.49
C ASN A 711 3.22 -34.30 16.34
N ILE A 712 2.76 -34.21 15.07
CA ILE A 712 3.65 -34.21 13.90
C ILE A 712 4.70 -33.10 14.01
N HIS A 713 4.34 -31.89 14.46
CA HIS A 713 5.34 -30.82 14.68
C HIS A 713 6.34 -31.22 15.76
N CYS A 714 5.87 -31.61 16.95
CA CYS A 714 6.74 -32.00 18.06
C CYS A 714 7.71 -33.13 17.68
N ALA A 715 7.25 -34.16 16.96
CA ALA A 715 8.09 -35.32 16.63
C ALA A 715 9.30 -34.99 15.74
N TYR A 716 9.14 -34.00 14.84
CA TYR A 716 10.22 -33.50 13.95
C TYR A 716 11.06 -32.38 14.59
N CYS A 717 10.69 -31.87 15.79
CA CYS A 717 11.34 -30.70 16.41
C CYS A 717 11.94 -30.94 17.80
N ASN A 718 11.51 -31.99 18.52
CA ASN A 718 11.89 -32.28 19.92
C ASN A 718 12.49 -33.69 20.09
N GLY A 719 13.28 -34.13 19.12
CA GLY A 719 14.16 -35.31 19.23
C GLY A 719 13.49 -36.69 19.20
N ALA A 720 12.17 -36.77 18.99
CA ALA A 720 11.44 -38.04 18.93
C ALA A 720 11.87 -38.89 17.73
N TYR A 721 12.13 -38.28 16.56
CA TYR A 721 12.72 -38.97 15.41
C TYR A 721 14.25 -38.87 15.42
N LYS A 722 14.91 -39.99 15.08
CA LYS A 722 16.37 -40.07 14.94
C LYS A 722 16.76 -40.72 13.62
N ILE A 723 17.70 -40.10 12.91
CA ILE A 723 18.16 -40.50 11.58
C ILE A 723 19.69 -40.52 11.58
N GLY A 724 20.29 -41.63 11.13
CA GLY A 724 21.75 -41.79 11.14
C GLY A 724 22.40 -41.80 12.53
N GLY A 725 21.61 -41.99 13.60
CA GLY A 725 22.05 -41.92 14.99
C GLY A 725 22.02 -40.53 15.63
N LYS A 726 21.71 -39.48 14.85
CA LYS A 726 21.45 -38.11 15.35
C LYS A 726 19.95 -37.83 15.38
N GLU A 727 19.53 -36.81 16.11
CA GLU A 727 18.14 -36.35 16.11
C GLU A 727 17.78 -35.65 14.80
N LEU A 728 16.54 -35.86 14.37
CA LEU A 728 15.94 -35.10 13.28
C LEU A 728 15.44 -33.76 13.85
N GLN A 729 15.90 -32.68 13.25
CA GLN A 729 15.40 -31.33 13.48
C GLN A 729 15.05 -30.72 12.11
N VAL A 730 13.85 -30.16 11.97
CA VAL A 730 13.40 -29.47 10.75
C VAL A 730 13.58 -27.95 10.84
N HIS A 731 13.76 -27.43 12.05
CA HIS A 731 14.22 -26.07 12.28
C HIS A 731 15.74 -25.94 12.06
N PHE A 732 16.25 -24.72 12.24
CA PHE A 732 17.67 -24.32 12.20
C PHE A 732 18.41 -24.82 10.94
N SER A 733 17.69 -24.98 9.82
CA SER A 733 18.21 -25.61 8.60
C SER A 733 17.33 -25.35 7.38
N TRP A 734 17.88 -25.68 6.21
CA TRP A 734 17.19 -25.62 4.92
C TRP A 734 15.87 -26.43 4.81
N LEU A 735 15.52 -27.27 5.80
CA LEU A 735 14.27 -28.05 5.80
C LEU A 735 13.06 -27.28 6.34
N PHE A 736 13.28 -26.16 7.04
CA PHE A 736 12.26 -25.36 7.70
C PHE A 736 11.07 -25.03 6.80
N PHE A 737 11.33 -24.39 5.66
CA PHE A 737 10.30 -24.00 4.69
C PHE A 737 9.55 -25.19 4.06
N PRO A 738 10.21 -26.20 3.45
CA PRO A 738 9.49 -27.28 2.78
C PRO A 738 8.76 -28.23 3.75
N PHE A 739 9.22 -28.39 5.00
CA PHE A 739 8.45 -29.12 6.01
C PHE A 739 7.14 -28.40 6.34
N HIS A 740 7.21 -27.13 6.75
CA HIS A 740 6.03 -26.35 7.14
C HIS A 740 5.04 -26.17 5.98
N ARG A 741 5.53 -25.98 4.74
CA ARG A 741 4.67 -25.97 3.54
C ARG A 741 3.86 -27.26 3.36
N TRP A 742 4.49 -28.42 3.55
CA TRP A 742 3.79 -29.71 3.46
C TRP A 742 2.82 -29.92 4.63
N TYR A 743 3.23 -29.58 5.85
CA TYR A 743 2.39 -29.67 7.05
C TYR A 743 1.11 -28.85 6.91
N LEU A 744 1.23 -27.58 6.52
CA LEU A 744 0.11 -26.68 6.23
C LEU A 744 -0.77 -27.20 5.07
N TYR A 745 -0.17 -27.82 4.05
CA TYR A 745 -0.91 -28.38 2.91
C TYR A 745 -1.85 -29.52 3.35
N PHE A 746 -1.37 -30.46 4.18
CA PHE A 746 -2.21 -31.55 4.67
C PHE A 746 -3.24 -31.05 5.69
N TYR A 747 -2.83 -30.23 6.65
CA TYR A 747 -3.72 -29.65 7.66
C TYR A 747 -4.89 -28.85 7.04
N GLU A 748 -4.62 -28.06 5.99
CA GLU A 748 -5.63 -27.34 5.20
C GLU A 748 -6.66 -28.28 4.55
N ARG A 749 -6.23 -29.42 4.01
CA ARG A 749 -7.11 -30.41 3.39
C ARG A 749 -7.97 -31.14 4.41
N ILE A 750 -7.41 -31.50 5.55
CA ILE A 750 -8.12 -32.17 6.64
C ILE A 750 -9.22 -31.25 7.18
N LEU A 751 -8.91 -29.97 7.45
CA LEU A 751 -9.93 -28.99 7.84
C LEU A 751 -11.02 -28.83 6.78
N GLY A 752 -10.68 -28.84 5.49
CA GLY A 752 -11.64 -28.80 4.39
C GLY A 752 -12.57 -30.01 4.31
N SER A 753 -12.04 -31.23 4.50
CA SER A 753 -12.85 -32.46 4.44
C SER A 753 -13.85 -32.56 5.60
N LEU A 754 -13.43 -32.17 6.81
CA LEU A 754 -14.25 -32.20 8.04
C LEU A 754 -15.51 -31.32 7.98
N ILE A 755 -15.58 -30.39 7.02
CA ILE A 755 -16.75 -29.54 6.75
C ILE A 755 -17.33 -29.73 5.33
N ASN A 756 -16.81 -30.68 4.56
CA ASN A 756 -17.15 -30.91 3.14
C ASN A 756 -16.93 -29.69 2.21
N ASP A 757 -15.94 -28.84 2.52
CA ASP A 757 -15.58 -27.68 1.69
C ASP A 757 -14.17 -27.85 1.10
N PRO A 758 -14.03 -28.39 -0.13
CA PRO A 758 -12.75 -28.52 -0.82
C PRO A 758 -12.14 -27.17 -1.24
N THR A 759 -12.79 -26.05 -0.93
CA THR A 759 -12.31 -24.67 -1.11
C THR A 759 -11.94 -23.99 0.22
N PHE A 760 -11.96 -24.71 1.34
CA PHE A 760 -11.26 -24.28 2.55
C PHE A 760 -9.78 -24.05 2.24
N ALA A 761 -9.25 -22.89 2.62
CA ALA A 761 -7.84 -22.53 2.53
C ALA A 761 -7.46 -21.90 3.87
N LEU A 762 -6.27 -22.17 4.41
CA LEU A 762 -5.84 -21.60 5.69
C LEU A 762 -5.71 -20.07 5.62
N PRO A 763 -6.00 -19.33 6.69
CA PRO A 763 -5.77 -17.90 6.70
C PRO A 763 -4.29 -17.64 7.00
N TYR A 764 -3.70 -16.60 6.44
CA TYR A 764 -2.33 -16.20 6.79
C TYR A 764 -2.32 -14.98 7.70
N TRP A 765 -1.59 -15.06 8.82
CA TRP A 765 -1.41 -13.96 9.74
C TRP A 765 -0.44 -12.95 9.11
N ASN A 766 -0.99 -11.98 8.39
CA ASN A 766 -0.26 -10.96 7.64
C ASN A 766 0.41 -9.91 8.57
N TRP A 767 1.29 -10.35 9.47
CA TRP A 767 2.05 -9.51 10.39
C TRP A 767 3.12 -8.66 9.68
N ASP A 768 3.40 -8.91 8.40
CA ASP A 768 4.25 -8.03 7.57
C ASP A 768 3.49 -6.79 7.04
N HIS A 769 2.18 -6.73 7.24
CA HIS A 769 1.34 -5.60 6.84
C HIS A 769 0.70 -4.89 8.06
N PRO A 770 0.70 -3.54 8.12
CA PRO A 770 0.13 -2.76 9.23
C PRO A 770 -1.25 -3.19 9.76
N LYS A 771 -2.19 -3.58 8.89
CA LYS A 771 -3.53 -4.08 9.32
C LYS A 771 -3.48 -5.44 10.04
N GLY A 772 -2.45 -6.25 9.82
CA GLY A 772 -2.29 -7.60 10.38
C GLY A 772 -1.20 -7.72 11.44
N MET A 773 -0.53 -6.63 11.84
CA MET A 773 0.43 -6.57 12.95
C MET A 773 -0.23 -6.72 14.34
N ARG A 774 -1.24 -7.57 14.48
CA ARG A 774 -2.05 -7.82 15.70
C ARG A 774 -2.56 -9.27 15.65
N ILE A 775 -2.83 -9.91 16.79
CA ILE A 775 -3.53 -11.22 16.80
C ILE A 775 -4.83 -11.09 15.98
N PRO A 776 -5.10 -11.92 14.96
CA PRO A 776 -6.27 -11.74 14.13
C PRO A 776 -7.56 -11.96 14.95
N PRO A 777 -8.59 -11.08 14.85
CA PRO A 777 -9.76 -11.12 15.74
C PRO A 777 -10.63 -12.39 15.73
N MET A 778 -10.32 -13.39 14.92
CA MET A 778 -10.95 -14.72 14.97
C MET A 778 -10.40 -15.62 16.08
N PHE A 779 -9.13 -15.42 16.46
CA PHE A 779 -8.42 -16.20 17.49
C PHE A 779 -8.61 -15.62 18.89
N ASP A 780 -8.94 -14.34 19.02
CA ASP A 780 -9.02 -13.60 20.30
C ASP A 780 -10.42 -13.64 20.95
N ARG A 781 -11.29 -14.56 20.51
CA ARG A 781 -12.68 -14.69 20.95
C ARG A 781 -12.82 -15.82 21.98
N GLU A 782 -12.85 -15.49 23.25
CA GLU A 782 -13.04 -16.47 24.34
C GLU A 782 -14.24 -17.40 24.10
N GLY A 783 -14.05 -18.69 24.38
CA GLY A 783 -15.02 -19.75 24.07
C GLY A 783 -15.04 -20.22 22.60
N SER A 784 -14.24 -19.62 21.70
CA SER A 784 -14.05 -20.12 20.35
C SER A 784 -13.15 -21.37 20.31
N SER A 785 -13.36 -22.26 19.34
CA SER A 785 -12.43 -23.37 19.04
C SER A 785 -11.08 -22.92 18.46
N LEU A 786 -11.00 -21.66 18.00
CA LEU A 786 -9.77 -20.96 17.58
C LEU A 786 -9.11 -20.17 18.72
N TYR A 787 -9.75 -20.07 19.89
CA TYR A 787 -9.16 -19.39 21.05
C TYR A 787 -8.24 -20.32 21.83
N ASP A 788 -7.25 -19.71 22.47
CA ASP A 788 -6.35 -20.37 23.42
C ASP A 788 -6.03 -19.43 24.59
N GLU A 789 -6.11 -19.96 25.81
CA GLU A 789 -5.93 -19.22 27.06
C GLU A 789 -4.48 -19.12 27.54
N LYS A 790 -3.56 -19.89 26.93
CA LYS A 790 -2.13 -19.87 27.26
C LYS A 790 -1.35 -18.77 26.54
N ARG A 791 -1.93 -18.14 25.52
CA ARG A 791 -1.30 -16.98 24.84
C ARG A 791 -1.07 -15.82 25.80
N ASN A 792 -0.09 -14.97 25.49
CA ASN A 792 0.25 -13.81 26.29
C ASN A 792 -0.93 -12.84 26.42
N GLN A 793 -1.46 -12.66 27.63
CA GLN A 793 -2.66 -11.86 27.86
C GLN A 793 -2.44 -10.35 27.62
N ASN A 794 -1.20 -9.84 27.73
CA ASN A 794 -0.86 -8.46 27.38
C ASN A 794 -0.97 -8.21 25.87
N HIS A 795 -0.83 -9.27 25.07
CA HIS A 795 -0.71 -9.23 23.61
C HIS A 795 -2.02 -9.51 22.86
N ARG A 796 -3.10 -9.76 23.62
CA ARG A 796 -4.50 -9.82 23.17
C ARG A 796 -5.06 -8.41 22.94
N ASN A 797 -6.37 -8.32 22.64
CA ASN A 797 -7.14 -7.08 22.48
C ASN A 797 -6.58 -6.11 21.42
N GLY A 798 -5.86 -6.65 20.44
CA GLY A 798 -5.27 -5.86 19.34
C GLY A 798 -4.01 -5.09 19.71
N THR A 799 -3.25 -5.50 20.72
CA THR A 799 -1.85 -5.03 20.89
C THR A 799 -1.05 -5.27 19.61
N ILE A 800 -0.15 -4.34 19.27
CA ILE A 800 0.69 -4.47 18.08
C ILE A 800 1.82 -5.46 18.34
N ILE A 801 1.99 -6.41 17.44
CA ILE A 801 3.09 -7.37 17.50
C ILE A 801 4.43 -6.69 17.25
N ASP A 802 5.40 -6.99 18.09
CA ASP A 802 6.78 -6.59 17.86
C ASP A 802 7.55 -7.76 17.22
N LEU A 803 7.93 -7.61 15.96
CA LEU A 803 8.78 -8.57 15.26
C LEU A 803 10.24 -8.49 15.75
N GLY A 804 10.57 -7.48 16.56
CA GLY A 804 11.81 -7.35 17.33
C GLY A 804 11.72 -7.90 18.76
N HIS A 805 10.61 -8.55 19.16
CA HIS A 805 10.39 -8.96 20.55
C HIS A 805 11.44 -9.96 21.06
N PHE A 806 11.68 -9.91 22.38
CA PHE A 806 12.75 -10.65 23.05
C PHE A 806 12.36 -11.18 24.44
N GLY A 807 11.09 -11.56 24.62
CA GLY A 807 10.57 -12.12 25.88
C GLY A 807 10.32 -11.07 26.97
N LYS A 808 10.34 -9.78 26.61
CA LYS A 808 10.04 -8.65 27.49
C LYS A 808 9.32 -7.56 26.71
N ASP A 809 8.36 -6.93 27.36
CA ASP A 809 7.60 -5.83 26.81
C ASP A 809 8.38 -4.53 27.07
N VAL A 810 8.51 -3.68 26.05
CA VAL A 810 9.20 -2.39 26.12
C VAL A 810 8.21 -1.24 25.91
N GLU A 811 8.42 -0.09 26.57
CA GLU A 811 7.59 1.11 26.42
C GLU A 811 7.85 1.87 25.10
N THR A 812 7.91 1.13 23.99
CA THR A 812 8.16 1.65 22.66
C THR A 812 6.83 2.09 22.00
N PRO A 813 6.73 3.32 21.47
CA PRO A 813 5.50 3.79 20.82
C PRO A 813 5.07 2.87 19.67
N GLN A 814 3.77 2.60 19.55
CA GLN A 814 3.21 1.69 18.52
C GLN A 814 3.71 1.98 17.09
N LEU A 815 3.90 3.25 16.71
CA LEU A 815 4.45 3.62 15.41
C LEU A 815 5.92 3.19 15.24
N GLN A 816 6.74 3.24 16.29
CA GLN A 816 8.12 2.78 16.25
C GLN A 816 8.17 1.25 16.15
N ILE A 817 7.29 0.52 16.85
CA ILE A 817 7.15 -0.95 16.69
C ILE A 817 6.80 -1.28 15.23
N MET A 818 5.79 -0.63 14.65
CA MET A 818 5.43 -0.83 13.23
C MET A 818 6.57 -0.46 12.26
N THR A 819 7.39 0.54 12.60
CA THR A 819 8.53 0.98 11.80
C THR A 819 9.69 -0.02 11.89
N ASN A 820 9.99 -0.52 13.09
CA ASN A 820 10.93 -1.61 13.33
C ASN A 820 10.48 -2.88 12.57
N ASN A 821 9.20 -3.26 12.64
CA ASN A 821 8.64 -4.41 11.93
C ASN A 821 8.86 -4.34 10.40
N LEU A 822 8.56 -3.19 9.79
CA LEU A 822 8.75 -3.00 8.34
C LEU A 822 10.23 -3.02 7.94
N THR A 823 11.11 -2.48 8.80
CA THR A 823 12.56 -2.56 8.61
C THR A 823 13.10 -3.98 8.77
N LEU A 824 12.68 -4.71 9.80
CA LEU A 824 13.05 -6.11 10.00
C LEU A 824 12.64 -6.97 8.79
N MET A 825 11.44 -6.73 8.24
CA MET A 825 11.01 -7.41 7.02
C MET A 825 11.79 -6.99 5.77
N TYR A 826 12.21 -5.72 5.64
CA TYR A 826 13.14 -5.32 4.59
C TYR A 826 14.49 -6.04 4.73
N ARG A 827 15.06 -6.09 5.95
CA ARG A 827 16.32 -6.79 6.22
C ARG A 827 16.24 -8.27 5.88
N GLN A 828 15.29 -8.99 6.45
CA GLN A 828 15.25 -10.46 6.36
C GLN A 828 14.76 -10.99 5.01
N MET A 829 14.11 -10.16 4.17
CA MET A 829 13.68 -10.52 2.81
C MET A 829 14.57 -9.95 1.69
N VAL A 830 15.19 -8.79 1.92
CA VAL A 830 15.99 -8.07 0.91
C VAL A 830 17.47 -8.18 1.22
N THR A 831 17.99 -7.44 2.20
CA THR A 831 19.45 -7.26 2.36
C THR A 831 20.16 -8.49 2.92
N ASN A 832 19.51 -9.22 3.83
CA ASN A 832 20.12 -10.35 4.55
C ASN A 832 19.86 -11.68 3.84
N ALA A 833 18.94 -11.71 2.87
CA ALA A 833 18.58 -12.87 2.05
C ALA A 833 18.76 -12.64 0.52
N PRO A 834 19.97 -12.31 0.04
CA PRO A 834 20.27 -12.23 -1.39
C PRO A 834 20.43 -13.61 -2.04
N CYS A 835 21.25 -14.51 -1.46
CA CYS A 835 21.37 -15.90 -1.92
C CYS A 835 20.27 -16.80 -1.31
N PRO A 836 20.04 -18.00 -1.88
CA PRO A 836 19.16 -19.00 -1.28
C PRO A 836 19.67 -19.52 0.08
N SER A 837 20.99 -19.58 0.29
CA SER A 837 21.64 -20.05 1.52
C SER A 837 21.18 -19.29 2.77
N GLN A 838 21.22 -17.95 2.76
CA GLN A 838 20.76 -17.17 3.92
C GLN A 838 19.23 -17.23 4.08
N PHE A 839 18.47 -17.33 2.98
CA PHE A 839 17.00 -17.40 3.06
C PHE A 839 16.51 -18.72 3.69
N PHE A 840 16.98 -19.86 3.17
CA PHE A 840 16.54 -21.18 3.63
C PHE A 840 17.23 -21.62 4.92
N GLY A 841 18.45 -21.16 5.19
CA GLY A 841 19.30 -21.67 6.27
C GLY A 841 20.34 -22.69 5.77
N ALA A 842 21.14 -23.18 6.70
CA ALA A 842 22.30 -24.00 6.45
C ALA A 842 21.96 -25.40 5.92
N ALA A 843 22.94 -26.02 5.25
CA ALA A 843 22.80 -27.33 4.64
C ALA A 843 22.72 -28.44 5.70
N TYR A 844 21.64 -29.20 5.65
CA TYR A 844 21.36 -30.36 6.52
C TYR A 844 21.11 -31.63 5.67
N PRO A 845 22.17 -32.21 5.05
CA PRO A 845 22.16 -33.57 4.53
C PRO A 845 22.29 -34.62 5.65
N LEU A 846 22.10 -35.89 5.29
CA LEU A 846 22.24 -37.03 6.19
C LEU A 846 23.62 -37.06 6.91
N GLY A 847 23.59 -37.08 8.24
CA GLY A 847 24.77 -37.13 9.11
C GLY A 847 25.22 -35.77 9.66
N SER A 848 24.64 -34.65 9.20
CA SER A 848 24.83 -33.33 9.80
C SER A 848 24.36 -33.27 11.25
N ASP A 849 24.91 -32.34 12.03
CA ASP A 849 24.39 -32.00 13.36
C ASP A 849 23.01 -31.33 13.27
N PRO A 850 22.12 -31.45 14.28
CA PRO A 850 20.71 -31.07 14.15
C PRO A 850 20.44 -29.60 13.81
N GLU A 851 21.30 -28.68 14.27
CA GLU A 851 21.07 -27.23 14.17
C GLU A 851 22.19 -26.51 13.39
N PRO A 852 22.39 -26.78 12.09
CA PRO A 852 23.53 -26.24 11.36
C PRO A 852 23.49 -24.71 11.14
N GLY A 853 22.30 -24.09 11.18
CA GLY A 853 22.11 -22.65 11.09
C GLY A 853 20.76 -22.25 10.47
N MET A 854 19.99 -21.43 11.17
CA MET A 854 18.65 -20.98 10.75
C MET A 854 18.65 -20.04 9.52
N GLY A 855 17.54 -20.05 8.78
CA GLY A 855 17.28 -19.09 7.69
C GLY A 855 16.81 -17.71 8.19
N THR A 856 16.87 -16.67 7.37
CA THR A 856 16.53 -15.29 7.78
C THR A 856 15.13 -15.16 8.39
N ILE A 857 14.12 -15.81 7.80
CA ILE A 857 12.72 -15.71 8.24
C ILE A 857 12.41 -16.56 9.48
N GLU A 858 13.11 -17.69 9.63
CA GLU A 858 13.08 -18.54 10.82
C GLU A 858 13.65 -17.81 12.05
N ASN A 859 14.75 -17.09 11.84
CA ASN A 859 15.35 -16.17 12.79
C ASN A 859 14.39 -15.01 13.08
N ILE A 860 14.08 -14.15 12.11
CA ILE A 860 13.12 -13.07 12.28
C ILE A 860 12.19 -12.99 11.05
N PRO A 861 10.86 -13.05 11.23
CA PRO A 861 10.17 -12.83 12.49
C PRO A 861 9.56 -14.08 13.14
N HIS A 862 9.76 -15.29 12.60
CA HIS A 862 9.16 -16.52 13.14
C HIS A 862 9.43 -16.68 14.65
N THR A 863 10.69 -16.68 15.06
CA THR A 863 11.08 -16.81 16.47
C THR A 863 10.49 -15.70 17.37
N PRO A 864 10.62 -14.39 17.06
CA PRO A 864 9.95 -13.33 17.80
C PRO A 864 8.42 -13.46 17.89
N VAL A 865 7.72 -13.88 16.83
CA VAL A 865 6.26 -14.03 16.86
C VAL A 865 5.82 -15.17 17.78
N HIS A 866 6.58 -16.27 17.79
CA HIS A 866 6.39 -17.37 18.74
C HIS A 866 6.52 -16.89 20.19
N ILE A 867 7.66 -16.26 20.55
CA ILE A 867 7.88 -15.73 21.92
C ILE A 867 6.87 -14.65 22.31
N TRP A 868 6.51 -13.74 21.40
CA TRP A 868 5.53 -12.68 21.68
C TRP A 868 4.13 -13.26 21.93
N THR A 869 3.77 -14.35 21.25
CA THR A 869 2.46 -14.99 21.41
C THR A 869 2.41 -15.90 22.65
N GLY A 870 3.53 -16.52 23.04
CA GLY A 870 3.65 -17.36 24.25
C GLY A 870 3.69 -16.57 25.57
N ASP A 871 3.17 -17.16 26.64
CA ASP A 871 3.06 -16.54 27.97
C ASP A 871 4.00 -17.21 28.99
N SER A 872 5.31 -17.18 28.76
CA SER A 872 6.31 -17.73 29.68
C SER A 872 6.20 -17.24 31.14
N PRO A 873 5.63 -16.05 31.47
CA PRO A 873 5.33 -15.68 32.85
C PRO A 873 4.21 -16.51 33.53
N ARG A 874 3.25 -17.05 32.77
CA ARG A 874 2.19 -17.96 33.29
C ARG A 874 2.41 -19.44 32.97
N GLN A 875 3.17 -19.76 31.92
CA GLN A 875 3.40 -21.10 31.40
C GLN A 875 4.81 -21.57 31.78
N GLY A 876 4.91 -22.62 32.61
CA GLY A 876 6.14 -23.00 33.32
C GLY A 876 7.31 -23.42 32.41
N HIS A 877 7.00 -23.82 31.17
CA HIS A 877 7.95 -24.23 30.14
C HIS A 877 7.74 -23.47 28.82
N GLY A 878 7.00 -22.35 28.86
CA GLY A 878 6.65 -21.56 27.67
C GLY A 878 5.59 -22.23 26.78
N GLU A 879 4.68 -22.99 27.40
CA GLU A 879 3.66 -23.82 26.73
C GLU A 879 2.97 -23.16 25.52
N ASP A 880 2.73 -24.01 24.53
CA ASP A 880 2.10 -23.74 23.26
C ASP A 880 2.96 -22.78 22.43
N MET A 881 2.50 -21.58 22.05
CA MET A 881 3.22 -20.76 21.06
C MET A 881 4.67 -20.38 21.46
N GLY A 882 5.05 -20.46 22.74
CA GLY A 882 6.41 -20.18 23.19
C GLY A 882 7.43 -21.33 23.03
N ASN A 883 7.00 -22.57 22.75
CA ASN A 883 7.89 -23.74 22.76
C ASN A 883 7.47 -24.85 21.75
N PHE A 884 8.42 -25.36 20.96
CA PHE A 884 8.15 -26.26 19.83
C PHE A 884 7.36 -27.54 20.15
N TYR A 885 7.50 -28.13 21.36
CA TYR A 885 6.82 -29.40 21.67
C TYR A 885 5.29 -29.25 21.73
N SER A 886 4.81 -28.03 21.98
CA SER A 886 3.39 -27.72 22.19
C SER A 886 2.86 -26.65 21.23
N ALA A 887 3.70 -25.91 20.50
CA ALA A 887 3.28 -24.83 19.59
C ALA A 887 2.16 -25.21 18.60
N GLY A 888 2.16 -26.43 18.06
CA GLY A 888 1.09 -26.92 17.17
C GLY A 888 -0.30 -27.07 17.82
N LEU A 889 -0.41 -26.95 19.15
CA LEU A 889 -1.67 -27.00 19.90
C LEU A 889 -2.46 -25.68 19.86
N ASP A 890 -1.82 -24.56 19.51
CA ASP A 890 -2.50 -23.29 19.29
C ASP A 890 -3.00 -23.20 17.82
N PRO A 891 -4.31 -23.02 17.55
CA PRO A 891 -4.82 -22.80 16.20
C PRO A 891 -4.16 -21.63 15.44
N LEU A 892 -3.59 -20.64 16.17
CA LEU A 892 -2.87 -19.50 15.62
C LEU A 892 -1.52 -19.91 14.98
N PHE A 893 -0.93 -21.04 15.39
CA PHE A 893 0.29 -21.62 14.80
C PHE A 893 0.17 -21.72 13.27
N TYR A 894 -0.87 -22.40 12.79
CA TYR A 894 -1.10 -22.67 11.38
C TYR A 894 -1.33 -21.39 10.57
N CYS A 895 -1.85 -20.34 11.24
CA CYS A 895 -2.06 -19.03 10.66
C CYS A 895 -0.76 -18.20 10.59
N HIS A 896 0.08 -18.28 11.63
CA HIS A 896 1.44 -17.72 11.62
C HIS A 896 2.28 -18.37 10.51
N HIS A 897 2.34 -19.70 10.49
CA HIS A 897 3.13 -20.49 9.55
C HIS A 897 2.62 -20.36 8.11
N ALA A 898 1.32 -20.17 7.88
CA ALA A 898 0.81 -19.80 6.56
C ALA A 898 1.38 -18.47 6.04
N ASN A 899 1.76 -17.52 6.90
CA ASN A 899 2.47 -16.30 6.46
C ASN A 899 3.97 -16.50 6.31
N VAL A 900 4.59 -17.38 7.10
CA VAL A 900 5.97 -17.84 6.87
C VAL A 900 6.08 -18.49 5.48
N ASP A 901 5.21 -19.44 5.16
CA ASP A 901 5.13 -20.09 3.84
C ASP A 901 4.85 -19.08 2.71
N ARG A 902 4.07 -18.02 2.97
CA ARG A 902 3.90 -16.89 2.04
C ARG A 902 5.22 -16.18 1.74
N MET A 903 6.11 -16.00 2.74
CA MET A 903 7.39 -15.31 2.54
C MET A 903 8.29 -16.03 1.52
N TRP A 904 8.28 -17.36 1.42
CA TRP A 904 9.03 -18.07 0.37
C TRP A 904 8.57 -17.67 -1.05
N ASN A 905 7.26 -17.50 -1.26
CA ASN A 905 6.74 -17.01 -2.53
C ASN A 905 7.04 -15.52 -2.73
N GLU A 906 6.90 -14.69 -1.69
CA GLU A 906 7.20 -13.24 -1.75
C GLU A 906 8.69 -12.94 -1.96
N TRP A 907 9.60 -13.80 -1.47
CA TRP A 907 11.05 -13.68 -1.65
C TRP A 907 11.46 -13.96 -3.10
N LYS A 908 10.93 -15.04 -3.71
CA LYS A 908 11.12 -15.33 -5.14
C LYS A 908 10.58 -14.23 -6.05
N LEU A 909 9.51 -13.54 -5.64
CA LEU A 909 8.93 -12.40 -6.36
C LEU A 909 9.76 -11.09 -6.28
N ILE A 910 10.77 -11.00 -5.41
CA ILE A 910 11.75 -9.90 -5.43
C ILE A 910 12.75 -10.09 -6.59
N GLY A 911 13.08 -11.35 -6.92
CA GLY A 911 14.03 -11.69 -7.98
C GLY A 911 15.48 -11.34 -7.65
N GLY A 912 16.27 -11.12 -8.71
CA GLY A 912 17.73 -11.12 -8.62
C GLY A 912 18.26 -12.55 -8.46
N LYS A 913 19.15 -12.77 -7.48
CA LYS A 913 19.77 -14.07 -7.20
C LYS A 913 18.82 -15.07 -6.52
N ARG A 914 17.68 -14.58 -6.00
CA ARG A 914 16.69 -15.28 -5.15
C ARG A 914 15.91 -16.36 -5.91
N ARG A 915 16.24 -17.62 -5.65
CA ARG A 915 15.73 -18.82 -6.34
C ARG A 915 15.66 -20.03 -5.42
N ASP A 916 14.88 -21.04 -5.78
CA ASP A 916 14.86 -22.31 -5.06
C ASP A 916 16.24 -23.00 -5.11
N LEU A 917 16.62 -23.69 -4.02
CA LEU A 917 17.87 -24.44 -3.95
C LEU A 917 17.92 -25.56 -5.01
N SER A 918 18.98 -25.58 -5.81
CA SER A 918 19.23 -26.64 -6.82
C SER A 918 19.98 -27.85 -6.24
N ASN A 919 20.27 -27.85 -4.94
CA ASN A 919 20.98 -28.94 -4.27
C ASN A 919 20.16 -30.24 -4.33
N LYS A 920 20.77 -31.32 -4.81
CA LYS A 920 20.07 -32.61 -5.02
C LYS A 920 19.62 -33.24 -3.71
N ASP A 921 20.39 -33.13 -2.64
CA ASP A 921 20.06 -33.73 -1.35
C ASP A 921 18.86 -33.01 -0.74
N TRP A 922 18.87 -31.66 -0.76
CA TRP A 922 17.70 -30.86 -0.39
C TRP A 922 16.45 -31.24 -1.21
N LEU A 923 16.53 -31.24 -2.55
CA LEU A 923 15.43 -31.60 -3.45
C LEU A 923 14.94 -33.06 -3.28
N ASN A 924 15.77 -33.94 -2.74
CA ASN A 924 15.48 -35.36 -2.58
C ASN A 924 15.04 -35.72 -1.16
N SER A 925 15.28 -34.87 -0.16
CA SER A 925 14.84 -35.05 1.22
C SER A 925 13.34 -35.29 1.30
N GLU A 926 12.95 -36.12 2.26
CA GLU A 926 11.62 -36.70 2.39
C GLU A 926 11.00 -36.44 3.76
N PHE A 927 9.68 -36.25 3.76
CA PHE A 927 8.86 -36.16 4.96
C PHE A 927 7.68 -37.13 4.86
N PHE A 928 7.00 -37.33 5.98
CA PHE A 928 5.84 -38.20 6.13
C PHE A 928 4.65 -37.41 6.72
N PHE A 929 3.48 -37.56 6.12
CA PHE A 929 2.22 -36.93 6.55
C PHE A 929 1.00 -37.82 6.24
N TYR A 930 -0.16 -37.45 6.79
CA TYR A 930 -1.45 -38.09 6.54
C TYR A 930 -2.35 -37.24 5.63
N ASP A 931 -3.07 -37.88 4.71
CA ASP A 931 -4.14 -37.22 3.93
C ASP A 931 -5.47 -37.13 4.71
N GLU A 932 -6.43 -36.42 4.14
CA GLU A 932 -7.77 -36.26 4.72
C GLU A 932 -8.61 -37.54 4.83
N ASN A 933 -8.09 -38.68 4.34
CA ASN A 933 -8.72 -39.99 4.36
C ASN A 933 -8.01 -40.95 5.34
N ARG A 934 -7.05 -40.46 6.15
CA ARG A 934 -6.17 -41.22 7.07
C ARG A 934 -5.10 -42.08 6.37
N ASN A 935 -4.88 -41.90 5.08
CA ASN A 935 -3.82 -42.61 4.37
C ASN A 935 -2.45 -41.97 4.65
N PRO A 936 -1.42 -42.78 4.95
CA PRO A 936 -0.05 -42.32 5.09
C PRO A 936 0.59 -42.03 3.73
N TYR A 937 1.44 -41.00 3.64
CA TYR A 937 2.19 -40.68 2.43
C TYR A 937 3.60 -40.16 2.70
N ARG A 938 4.54 -40.53 1.81
CA ARG A 938 5.86 -39.92 1.70
C ARG A 938 5.81 -38.75 0.72
N VAL A 939 6.44 -37.63 1.04
CA VAL A 939 6.54 -36.43 0.20
C VAL A 939 7.98 -35.97 0.05
N LYS A 940 8.30 -35.27 -1.04
CA LYS A 940 9.65 -34.70 -1.28
C LYS A 940 9.64 -33.18 -1.34
N VAL A 941 10.77 -32.58 -1.02
CA VAL A 941 10.99 -31.12 -1.13
C VAL A 941 10.79 -30.62 -2.58
N ARG A 942 11.31 -31.33 -3.58
CA ARG A 942 11.16 -30.95 -5.01
C ARG A 942 9.71 -30.76 -5.48
N ASP A 943 8.76 -31.40 -4.80
CA ASP A 943 7.35 -31.43 -5.23
C ASP A 943 6.55 -30.25 -4.63
N CYS A 944 7.07 -29.55 -3.61
CA CYS A 944 6.42 -28.39 -2.98
C CYS A 944 7.00 -27.01 -3.34
N LEU A 945 7.97 -26.94 -4.27
CA LEU A 945 8.59 -25.66 -4.69
C LEU A 945 7.58 -24.64 -5.27
N ASP A 946 6.48 -25.15 -5.83
CA ASP A 946 5.43 -24.40 -6.52
C ASP A 946 4.06 -24.70 -5.88
N SER A 947 3.58 -23.78 -5.03
CA SER A 947 2.27 -23.92 -4.35
C SER A 947 1.10 -24.06 -5.32
N LYS A 948 1.20 -23.50 -6.54
CA LYS A 948 0.14 -23.61 -7.56
C LYS A 948 0.03 -25.03 -8.07
N LYS A 949 1.13 -25.78 -8.19
CA LYS A 949 1.09 -27.23 -8.47
C LYS A 949 0.48 -28.02 -7.30
N MET A 950 0.68 -27.58 -6.06
CA MET A 950 -0.04 -28.08 -4.88
C MET A 950 -1.52 -27.64 -4.82
N GLY A 951 -1.98 -26.83 -5.77
CA GLY A 951 -3.36 -26.36 -5.83
C GLY A 951 -3.72 -25.31 -4.76
N PHE A 952 -2.75 -24.54 -4.25
CA PHE A 952 -3.03 -23.34 -3.46
C PHE A 952 -2.21 -22.11 -3.88
N ASP A 953 -2.73 -20.93 -3.59
CA ASP A 953 -2.04 -19.65 -3.71
C ASP A 953 -2.50 -18.69 -2.61
N TYR A 954 -1.88 -17.51 -2.51
CA TYR A 954 -2.21 -16.49 -1.53
C TYR A 954 -3.12 -15.42 -2.13
N ALA A 955 -4.11 -14.96 -1.35
CA ALA A 955 -4.81 -13.72 -1.69
C ALA A 955 -3.79 -12.57 -1.69
N PRO A 956 -3.68 -11.77 -2.77
CA PRO A 956 -2.66 -10.75 -2.90
C PRO A 956 -2.88 -9.64 -1.86
N MET A 957 -1.80 -9.18 -1.24
CA MET A 957 -1.80 -8.05 -0.30
C MET A 957 -0.61 -7.13 -0.55
N PRO A 958 -0.68 -5.85 -0.16
CA PRO A 958 0.49 -4.98 -0.15
C PRO A 958 1.60 -5.57 0.74
N THR A 959 2.82 -5.57 0.22
CA THR A 959 4.07 -5.86 0.95
C THR A 959 4.82 -4.54 1.20
N PRO A 960 4.34 -3.66 2.11
CA PRO A 960 4.86 -2.30 2.25
C PRO A 960 6.35 -2.27 2.64
N TRP A 961 6.82 -3.30 3.36
CA TRP A 961 8.21 -3.51 3.71
C TRP A 961 9.14 -3.54 2.48
N ARG A 962 8.70 -4.01 1.30
CA ARG A 962 9.56 -4.05 0.08
C ARG A 962 10.12 -2.69 -0.32
N ASN A 963 9.40 -1.61 -0.01
CA ASN A 963 9.82 -0.24 -0.29
C ASN A 963 10.19 0.53 1.00
N PHE A 964 10.38 -0.18 2.11
CA PHE A 964 10.74 0.38 3.41
C PHE A 964 12.24 0.24 3.67
N LYS A 965 13.04 0.73 2.71
CA LYS A 965 14.50 0.74 2.83
C LYS A 965 14.89 1.62 4.05
N PRO A 966 15.68 1.11 5.02
CA PRO A 966 16.08 1.86 6.21
C PRO A 966 16.87 3.12 5.87
N ILE A 967 16.75 4.15 6.70
CA ILE A 967 17.42 5.44 6.48
C ILE A 967 18.62 5.55 7.42
N ARG A 968 19.78 5.95 6.88
CA ARG A 968 21.00 6.22 7.63
C ARG A 968 20.79 7.35 8.64
N ARG A 969 21.38 7.27 9.84
CA ARG A 969 21.36 8.37 10.82
C ARG A 969 22.07 9.60 10.22
N SER A 970 21.42 10.76 10.22
CA SER A 970 21.95 12.01 9.63
C SER A 970 23.24 12.52 10.30
N SER A 971 23.59 12.00 11.48
CA SER A 971 24.80 12.31 12.24
C SER A 971 25.90 11.24 12.16
N SER A 972 25.71 10.12 11.45
CA SER A 972 26.70 9.02 11.40
C SER A 972 27.88 9.32 10.48
N GLY A 973 28.87 10.06 11.00
CA GLY A 973 30.22 10.06 10.43
C GLY A 973 30.82 8.64 10.39
N LYS A 974 31.89 8.44 9.62
CA LYS A 974 32.61 7.17 9.62
C LYS A 974 33.27 6.96 11.00
N VAL A 975 32.98 5.84 11.65
CA VAL A 975 33.57 5.49 12.95
C VAL A 975 35.06 5.18 12.77
N ASN A 976 35.92 5.77 13.59
CA ASN A 976 37.36 5.57 13.51
C ASN A 976 37.76 4.15 13.94
N THR A 977 37.84 3.23 13.00
CA THR A 977 38.18 1.81 13.23
C THR A 977 39.55 1.59 13.89
N ALA A 978 40.51 2.51 13.74
CA ALA A 978 41.81 2.47 14.42
C ALA A 978 41.72 2.81 15.92
N SER A 979 40.58 3.32 16.39
CA SER A 979 40.29 3.52 17.82
C SER A 979 39.57 2.33 18.48
N ILE A 980 39.19 1.32 17.68
CA ILE A 980 38.45 0.13 18.09
C ILE A 980 39.39 -1.09 18.07
N ALA A 981 39.20 -2.01 19.01
CA ALA A 981 40.00 -3.24 19.07
C ALA A 981 39.74 -4.13 17.84
N PRO A 982 40.77 -4.64 17.15
CA PRO A 982 40.58 -5.54 16.02
C PRO A 982 40.01 -6.88 16.48
N VAL A 983 39.31 -7.58 15.59
CA VAL A 983 38.62 -8.86 15.85
C VAL A 983 39.51 -9.89 16.58
N SER A 984 40.80 -9.98 16.25
CA SER A 984 41.82 -10.85 16.88
C SER A 984 42.27 -10.44 18.29
N LYS A 985 41.64 -9.40 18.87
CA LYS A 985 41.77 -8.99 20.28
C LYS A 985 40.46 -9.11 21.06
N VAL A 986 39.37 -9.50 20.40
CA VAL A 986 38.03 -9.63 20.99
C VAL A 986 37.53 -11.07 20.95
N PHE A 987 37.93 -11.85 19.94
CA PHE A 987 37.59 -13.27 19.81
C PHE A 987 38.81 -14.17 20.01
N PRO A 988 38.66 -15.38 20.59
CA PRO A 988 37.41 -16.00 21.04
C PRO A 988 36.78 -15.29 22.25
N LEU A 989 35.47 -15.05 22.15
CA LEU A 989 34.68 -14.33 23.13
C LEU A 989 34.00 -15.34 24.06
N ALA A 990 34.30 -15.30 25.36
CA ALA A 990 33.76 -16.26 26.33
C ALA A 990 32.32 -15.99 26.78
N LYS A 991 31.84 -14.73 26.67
CA LYS A 991 30.45 -14.32 26.94
C LYS A 991 30.12 -12.95 26.33
N LEU A 992 28.88 -12.73 25.93
CA LEU A 992 28.35 -11.46 25.41
C LEU A 992 27.47 -10.76 26.48
N ASP A 993 28.05 -10.46 27.65
CA ASP A 993 27.32 -9.91 28.81
C ASP A 993 27.05 -8.39 28.76
N ARG A 994 27.47 -7.72 27.68
CA ARG A 994 27.33 -6.28 27.45
C ARG A 994 27.54 -5.95 25.98
N ALA A 995 27.19 -4.73 25.57
CA ALA A 995 27.50 -4.25 24.22
C ALA A 995 29.03 -4.17 24.01
N ILE A 996 29.51 -4.74 22.89
CA ILE A 996 30.91 -4.73 22.48
C ILE A 996 31.06 -4.24 21.04
N SER A 997 32.19 -3.59 20.74
CA SER A 997 32.53 -3.09 19.41
C SER A 997 33.91 -3.60 19.01
N PHE A 998 34.05 -4.07 17.77
CA PHE A 998 35.32 -4.55 17.21
C PHE A 998 35.50 -4.07 15.76
N SER A 999 36.75 -3.97 15.30
CA SER A 999 37.09 -3.65 13.91
C SER A 999 37.48 -4.92 13.15
N ILE A 1000 37.02 -5.03 11.90
CA ILE A 1000 37.18 -6.22 11.07
C ILE A 1000 37.51 -5.83 9.62
N THR A 1001 38.53 -6.47 9.05
CA THR A 1001 38.99 -6.25 7.68
C THR A 1001 38.14 -7.04 6.70
N ARG A 1002 37.78 -6.42 5.57
CA ARG A 1002 36.96 -7.00 4.51
C ARG A 1002 37.83 -7.77 3.49
N PRO A 1003 37.27 -8.76 2.78
CA PRO A 1003 38.00 -9.50 1.75
C PRO A 1003 38.25 -8.67 0.48
N ALA A 1004 37.43 -7.65 0.22
CA ALA A 1004 37.59 -6.67 -0.85
C ALA A 1004 36.83 -5.37 -0.53
N SER A 1005 37.25 -4.27 -1.14
CA SER A 1005 36.67 -2.92 -1.07
C SER A 1005 36.43 -2.37 -2.48
N SER A 1006 35.64 -1.30 -2.63
CA SER A 1006 35.32 -0.61 -3.91
C SER A 1006 34.85 -1.54 -5.06
N ARG A 1007 34.18 -2.66 -4.72
CA ARG A 1007 33.78 -3.71 -5.66
C ARG A 1007 32.80 -3.21 -6.73
N THR A 1008 32.99 -3.67 -7.96
CA THR A 1008 32.12 -3.33 -9.10
C THR A 1008 30.73 -3.94 -8.97
N THR A 1009 29.76 -3.37 -9.70
CA THR A 1009 28.41 -3.92 -9.82
C THR A 1009 28.40 -5.36 -10.39
N GLN A 1010 29.40 -5.76 -11.18
CA GLN A 1010 29.50 -7.14 -11.65
C GLN A 1010 29.92 -8.07 -10.51
N GLU A 1011 31.01 -7.76 -9.81
CA GLU A 1011 31.50 -8.59 -8.69
C GLU A 1011 30.45 -8.71 -7.57
N LYS A 1012 29.68 -7.65 -7.31
CA LYS A 1012 28.53 -7.66 -6.38
C LYS A 1012 27.36 -8.50 -6.90
N ASN A 1013 27.11 -8.53 -8.20
CA ASN A 1013 26.10 -9.40 -8.80
C ASN A 1013 26.51 -10.88 -8.85
N GLU A 1014 27.82 -11.17 -8.76
CA GLU A 1014 28.35 -12.53 -8.68
C GLU A 1014 28.41 -13.01 -7.22
N GLN A 1015 29.02 -12.23 -6.32
CA GLN A 1015 29.31 -12.61 -4.93
C GLN A 1015 28.74 -11.65 -3.89
N GLU A 1016 28.32 -12.20 -2.74
CA GLU A 1016 27.88 -11.44 -1.56
C GLU A 1016 28.98 -11.37 -0.50
N GLU A 1017 29.09 -10.24 0.20
CA GLU A 1017 29.87 -10.15 1.44
C GLU A 1017 29.02 -10.65 2.61
N ILE A 1018 29.45 -11.75 3.23
CA ILE A 1018 28.79 -12.38 4.37
C ILE A 1018 29.64 -12.17 5.61
N LEU A 1019 29.09 -11.48 6.61
CA LEU A 1019 29.62 -11.41 7.97
C LEU A 1019 29.22 -12.70 8.71
N THR A 1020 30.21 -13.49 9.11
CA THR A 1020 30.02 -14.83 9.68
C THR A 1020 30.55 -14.90 11.11
N PHE A 1021 29.70 -15.36 12.03
CA PHE A 1021 30.03 -15.70 13.40
C PHE A 1021 30.13 -17.23 13.50
N ASN A 1022 31.36 -17.76 13.54
CA ASN A 1022 31.63 -19.20 13.53
C ASN A 1022 31.65 -19.76 14.95
N LYS A 1023 31.04 -20.95 15.13
CA LYS A 1023 30.95 -21.65 16.42
C LYS A 1023 30.54 -20.68 17.52
N MET A 1024 29.35 -20.13 17.35
CA MET A 1024 28.67 -19.44 18.41
C MET A 1024 28.02 -20.51 19.29
N ALA A 1025 28.53 -20.69 20.49
CA ALA A 1025 28.00 -21.66 21.44
C ALA A 1025 27.03 -20.97 22.40
N TYR A 1026 25.81 -21.48 22.50
CA TYR A 1026 24.76 -20.99 23.40
C TYR A 1026 23.95 -22.15 24.00
N ASP A 1027 23.17 -21.83 25.03
CA ASP A 1027 22.30 -22.75 25.78
C ASP A 1027 20.92 -22.83 25.11
N ASP A 1028 20.56 -23.97 24.49
CA ASP A 1028 19.32 -24.11 23.70
C ASP A 1028 18.04 -24.14 24.54
N THR A 1029 18.17 -24.36 25.86
CA THR A 1029 17.06 -24.24 26.80
C THR A 1029 16.65 -22.78 27.05
N LYS A 1030 17.42 -21.80 26.55
CA LYS A 1030 17.25 -20.37 26.83
C LYS A 1030 17.02 -19.56 25.57
N TYR A 1031 16.08 -18.62 25.66
CA TYR A 1031 15.88 -17.60 24.64
C TYR A 1031 17.07 -16.63 24.66
N VAL A 1032 17.84 -16.62 23.58
CA VAL A 1032 18.96 -15.71 23.35
C VAL A 1032 18.55 -14.67 22.31
N ARG A 1033 18.95 -13.42 22.53
CA ARG A 1033 18.98 -12.40 21.47
C ARG A 1033 20.13 -11.43 21.63
N PHE A 1034 20.81 -11.14 20.52
CA PHE A 1034 21.61 -9.93 20.36
C PHE A 1034 21.37 -9.31 18.98
N ASP A 1035 21.45 -7.98 18.93
CA ASP A 1035 21.38 -7.19 17.70
C ASP A 1035 22.79 -6.83 17.21
N VAL A 1036 22.96 -6.74 15.89
CA VAL A 1036 24.22 -6.42 15.22
C VAL A 1036 24.07 -5.11 14.46
N PHE A 1037 25.04 -4.21 14.65
CA PHE A 1037 25.08 -2.91 13.99
C PHE A 1037 26.44 -2.67 13.32
N LEU A 1038 26.45 -1.93 12.22
CA LEU A 1038 27.65 -1.44 11.53
C LEU A 1038 27.78 0.08 11.65
N ASN A 1039 29.01 0.60 11.62
CA ASN A 1039 29.33 2.04 11.70
C ASN A 1039 28.74 2.78 12.93
N VAL A 1040 28.58 2.08 14.06
CA VAL A 1040 28.22 2.67 15.36
C VAL A 1040 29.04 2.01 16.46
N ASP A 1041 29.21 2.72 17.58
CA ASP A 1041 29.78 2.13 18.80
C ASP A 1041 28.69 1.60 19.75
N LYS A 1042 29.13 1.07 20.89
CA LYS A 1042 28.30 0.57 22.01
C LYS A 1042 27.31 1.57 22.63
N THR A 1043 27.22 2.82 22.18
CA THR A 1043 26.22 3.82 22.63
C THR A 1043 24.98 3.89 21.75
N VAL A 1044 24.90 3.07 20.69
CA VAL A 1044 23.73 2.99 19.80
C VAL A 1044 22.43 2.75 20.56
N ASN A 1045 21.38 3.54 20.25
CA ASN A 1045 20.03 3.26 20.73
C ASN A 1045 19.50 1.99 20.05
N ALA A 1046 19.45 0.90 20.81
CA ALA A 1046 19.06 -0.42 20.33
C ALA A 1046 17.54 -0.64 20.19
N GLU A 1047 16.70 0.36 20.48
CA GLU A 1047 15.26 0.32 20.17
C GLU A 1047 14.94 0.96 18.80
N GLU A 1048 15.89 1.70 18.22
CA GLU A 1048 15.82 2.27 16.87
C GLU A 1048 16.37 1.28 15.83
N LEU A 1049 15.64 0.20 15.60
CA LEU A 1049 15.98 -0.79 14.56
C LEU A 1049 15.69 -0.27 13.14
N ASP A 1050 14.98 0.87 13.00
CA ASP A 1050 14.58 1.46 11.72
C ASP A 1050 15.69 2.17 10.92
N LYS A 1051 16.93 2.12 11.42
CA LYS A 1051 18.08 2.86 10.89
C LYS A 1051 18.98 1.98 10.02
N ALA A 1052 19.62 2.56 9.01
CA ALA A 1052 20.48 1.80 8.09
C ALA A 1052 21.69 1.15 8.78
N GLU A 1053 22.12 1.65 9.93
CA GLU A 1053 23.22 1.08 10.72
C GLU A 1053 22.87 -0.26 11.41
N PHE A 1054 21.58 -0.62 11.55
CA PHE A 1054 21.17 -1.93 12.06
C PHE A 1054 21.28 -2.99 10.95
N ALA A 1055 22.12 -4.01 11.16
CA ALA A 1055 22.40 -5.07 10.18
C ALA A 1055 21.40 -6.25 10.31
N GLY A 1056 21.05 -6.61 11.54
CA GLY A 1056 20.21 -7.76 11.83
C GLY A 1056 20.38 -8.21 13.28
N SER A 1057 19.80 -9.35 13.62
CA SER A 1057 19.88 -9.93 14.96
C SER A 1057 20.09 -11.43 14.86
N TYR A 1058 20.64 -12.03 15.91
CA TYR A 1058 20.45 -13.46 16.16
C TYR A 1058 19.35 -13.64 17.20
N THR A 1059 18.53 -14.69 17.05
CA THR A 1059 17.57 -15.16 18.04
C THR A 1059 17.58 -16.68 18.11
N SER A 1060 17.13 -17.27 19.22
CA SER A 1060 16.90 -18.72 19.35
C SER A 1060 15.56 -19.01 20.02
N LEU A 1061 14.81 -20.02 19.56
CA LEU A 1061 13.66 -20.53 20.32
C LEU A 1061 14.14 -21.57 21.36
N PRO A 1062 13.66 -21.50 22.62
CA PRO A 1062 13.90 -22.55 23.60
C PRO A 1062 13.38 -23.90 23.12
N HIS A 1063 14.24 -24.90 23.11
CA HIS A 1063 13.89 -26.28 22.84
C HIS A 1063 14.90 -27.23 23.48
N VAL A 1064 14.53 -28.51 23.66
CA VAL A 1064 15.39 -29.51 24.33
C VAL A 1064 15.37 -30.83 23.57
N HIS A 1065 16.56 -31.43 23.44
CA HIS A 1065 16.79 -32.70 22.75
C HIS A 1065 17.34 -33.76 23.70
N GLY A 1066 16.44 -34.53 24.30
CA GLY A 1066 16.78 -35.68 25.14
C GLY A 1066 17.24 -35.34 26.57
N ASN A 1067 17.82 -36.34 27.23
CA ASN A 1067 18.24 -36.31 28.64
C ASN A 1067 19.78 -36.42 28.75
N ASN A 1068 20.49 -35.50 28.10
CA ASN A 1068 21.95 -35.38 28.14
C ASN A 1068 22.33 -34.04 28.79
N ASP A 1069 23.36 -34.01 29.65
CA ASP A 1069 23.79 -32.80 30.39
C ASP A 1069 24.40 -31.67 29.51
N ASN A 1070 24.39 -31.78 28.18
CA ASN A 1070 25.02 -30.83 27.26
C ASN A 1070 24.02 -30.15 26.32
N HIS A 1071 23.34 -29.15 26.87
CA HIS A 1071 22.43 -28.21 26.19
C HIS A 1071 23.17 -27.06 25.48
N VAL A 1072 24.50 -27.16 25.33
CA VAL A 1072 25.33 -26.17 24.63
C VAL A 1072 25.44 -26.55 23.15
N LYS A 1073 24.96 -25.68 22.26
CA LYS A 1073 24.88 -25.89 20.81
C LYS A 1073 25.80 -24.92 20.06
N ASP A 1074 26.71 -25.48 19.25
CA ASP A 1074 27.55 -24.73 18.31
C ASP A 1074 26.78 -24.44 17.03
N VAL A 1075 26.48 -23.17 16.76
CA VAL A 1075 25.83 -22.73 15.51
C VAL A 1075 26.71 -21.77 14.71
N THR A 1076 26.41 -21.62 13.42
CA THR A 1076 27.00 -20.56 12.58
C THR A 1076 25.93 -19.52 12.25
N PHE A 1077 26.14 -18.27 12.64
CA PHE A 1077 25.24 -17.16 12.32
C PHE A 1077 25.85 -16.30 11.21
N THR A 1078 25.04 -15.93 10.22
CA THR A 1078 25.49 -15.16 9.05
C THR A 1078 24.58 -13.95 8.78
N LEU A 1079 25.18 -12.88 8.27
CA LEU A 1079 24.49 -11.70 7.77
C LEU A 1079 25.11 -11.31 6.42
N ALA A 1080 24.31 -11.27 5.35
CA ALA A 1080 24.75 -10.62 4.11
C ALA A 1080 24.77 -9.09 4.31
N ILE A 1081 25.89 -8.47 3.97
CA ILE A 1081 26.17 -7.05 4.25
C ILE A 1081 26.50 -6.20 3.01
N THR A 1082 26.48 -6.76 1.79
CA THR A 1082 26.84 -6.03 0.55
C THR A 1082 26.03 -4.74 0.38
N GLU A 1083 24.69 -4.84 0.27
CA GLU A 1083 23.79 -3.68 0.11
C GLU A 1083 23.85 -2.74 1.32
N LEU A 1084 24.01 -3.30 2.52
CA LEU A 1084 24.14 -2.55 3.77
C LEU A 1084 25.38 -1.64 3.78
N LEU A 1085 26.51 -2.09 3.21
CA LEU A 1085 27.73 -1.29 3.09
C LEU A 1085 27.59 -0.14 2.10
N GLU A 1086 26.76 -0.29 1.06
CA GLU A 1086 26.35 0.82 0.17
C GLU A 1086 25.52 1.85 0.95
N ASP A 1087 24.49 1.39 1.67
CA ASP A 1087 23.55 2.24 2.42
C ASP A 1087 24.21 3.14 3.47
N ILE A 1088 25.25 2.64 4.13
CA ILE A 1088 26.02 3.38 5.15
C ILE A 1088 27.34 3.95 4.61
N GLY A 1089 27.61 3.84 3.31
CA GLY A 1089 28.75 4.46 2.63
C GLY A 1089 30.12 3.97 3.12
N LEU A 1090 30.25 2.65 3.34
CA LEU A 1090 31.49 1.98 3.73
C LEU A 1090 32.08 1.09 2.61
N GLU A 1091 31.57 1.18 1.38
CA GLU A 1091 31.99 0.38 0.23
C GLU A 1091 33.51 0.40 -0.02
N ASP A 1092 34.12 1.58 0.10
CA ASP A 1092 35.55 1.85 -0.11
C ASP A 1092 36.43 1.60 1.13
N GLU A 1093 35.85 1.19 2.26
CA GLU A 1093 36.60 0.99 3.50
C GLU A 1093 37.10 -0.45 3.62
N ASP A 1094 38.42 -0.65 3.66
CA ASP A 1094 39.06 -1.97 3.85
C ASP A 1094 38.74 -2.58 5.22
N THR A 1095 38.34 -1.78 6.21
CA THR A 1095 38.06 -2.23 7.58
C THR A 1095 36.88 -1.47 8.15
N ILE A 1096 35.92 -2.21 8.73
CA ILE A 1096 34.65 -1.67 9.25
C ILE A 1096 34.53 -1.89 10.75
N ALA A 1097 33.66 -1.11 11.42
CA ALA A 1097 33.29 -1.30 12.81
C ALA A 1097 31.99 -2.11 12.92
N VAL A 1098 32.03 -3.20 13.69
CA VAL A 1098 30.87 -4.02 14.07
C VAL A 1098 30.61 -3.85 15.56
N THR A 1099 29.35 -3.64 15.94
CA THR A 1099 28.90 -3.60 17.33
C THR A 1099 27.83 -4.67 17.57
N LEU A 1100 28.00 -5.47 18.62
CA LEU A 1100 27.01 -6.45 19.10
C LEU A 1100 26.36 -5.89 20.36
N VAL A 1101 25.03 -5.97 20.46
CA VAL A 1101 24.24 -5.50 21.61
C VAL A 1101 23.37 -6.65 22.12
N PRO A 1102 23.69 -7.28 23.26
CA PRO A 1102 22.83 -8.30 23.86
C PRO A 1102 21.52 -7.68 24.38
N LYS A 1103 20.40 -8.35 24.12
CA LYS A 1103 19.07 -8.03 24.66
C LYS A 1103 18.68 -8.97 25.80
N VAL A 1104 19.02 -10.27 25.67
CA VAL A 1104 18.72 -11.32 26.65
C VAL A 1104 19.58 -12.58 26.38
N GLY A 1105 19.97 -13.29 27.44
CA GLY A 1105 20.74 -14.53 27.37
C GLY A 1105 22.22 -14.38 26.96
N GLY A 1106 22.70 -13.15 26.73
CA GLY A 1106 24.04 -12.86 26.21
C GLY A 1106 25.19 -13.36 27.10
N GLU A 1107 24.98 -13.45 28.41
CA GLU A 1107 25.92 -14.04 29.36
C GLU A 1107 26.22 -15.53 29.09
N GLY A 1108 25.33 -16.23 28.38
CA GLY A 1108 25.50 -17.62 27.93
C GLY A 1108 26.00 -17.77 26.50
N VAL A 1109 26.28 -16.68 25.76
CA VAL A 1109 26.72 -16.72 24.36
C VAL A 1109 28.24 -16.55 24.26
N SER A 1110 28.92 -17.60 23.83
CA SER A 1110 30.34 -17.53 23.43
C SER A 1110 30.50 -17.63 21.91
N ILE A 1111 31.60 -17.10 21.36
CA ILE A 1111 31.85 -17.06 19.90
C ILE A 1111 33.33 -17.33 19.65
N GLU A 1112 33.67 -18.39 18.89
CA GLU A 1112 35.09 -18.72 18.62
C GLU A 1112 35.76 -17.69 17.70
N SER A 1113 35.11 -17.31 16.60
CA SER A 1113 35.66 -16.33 15.65
C SER A 1113 34.60 -15.61 14.82
N VAL A 1114 34.98 -14.45 14.28
CA VAL A 1114 34.17 -13.67 13.33
C VAL A 1114 35.02 -13.29 12.12
N GLU A 1115 34.46 -13.44 10.92
CA GLU A 1115 35.12 -13.15 9.65
C GLU A 1115 34.13 -12.50 8.64
N ILE A 1116 34.65 -11.94 7.55
CA ILE A 1116 33.84 -11.56 6.39
C ILE A 1116 34.33 -12.36 5.18
N LYS A 1117 33.41 -13.08 4.53
CA LYS A 1117 33.67 -13.94 3.36
C LYS A 1117 32.95 -13.42 2.12
N LEU A 1118 33.44 -13.84 0.95
CA LEU A 1118 32.71 -13.74 -0.31
C LEU A 1118 32.01 -15.08 -0.58
N GLU A 1119 30.71 -15.04 -0.90
CA GLU A 1119 29.89 -16.23 -1.18
C GLU A 1119 29.21 -16.11 -2.56
N ASP A 1120 29.30 -17.15 -3.39
CA ASP A 1120 28.62 -17.24 -4.68
C ASP A 1120 27.14 -17.65 -4.49
N CYS A 1121 26.18 -16.98 -5.15
CA CYS A 1121 24.75 -17.33 -5.09
C CYS A 1121 24.26 -18.12 -6.33
#